data_AF-A0A4R6MDH1-F1
#
_entry.id   AF-A0A4R6MDH1-F1
#
_cell.length_a   1.000
_cell.length_b   1.000
_cell.length_c   1.000
_cell.angle_alpha   90.00
_cell.angle_beta   90.00
_cell.angle_gamma   90.00
#
_symmetry.space_group_name_H-M   'P 1'
#
loop_
_entity.id
_entity.type
_entity.pdbx_description
1 polymer ?
#
loop_
_entity_poly.entity_id
_entity_poly.type
_entity_poly.pdbx_seq_one_letter_code
_entity_poly.pdbx_strand_id
1 'polypeptide(L)'
;MTDHSRTQIFLHLDSGVFPIQTLEGSEAVNDCLDLCVTTSSRLTSGFTDSESRALIGTFATLQIRSGDTERWWYGDIAAVHESWDRGRHFWKVKITNKLQRGTLQTRTKLWMQLSRKELIYRLLEDMGYYRYEITWSVDEVSAPNGPFLQAQESNYDFFKRLLAEVGANFWFNHDADMLHEQLILSNSPYLSKYLPNIEWVQRVSGLSPSHRRNRIVSVLPEFNAVSTRYGAATNAALHHSNRADASQNSLTPTHVNHELFTPPRPEAEATQRALFAQQHANQKALLLEIVSHQPLLTAGHSLVMESSRCLGYQLEQGDIRLVSVQHKASTLSDGSGLQYSNTAVALPRETPIRPERIEPQHLPQFFAARIESQHEYAQLTQNGYYRFRPEFETPTERSEYSHAQASPLVERILPYSSPKTKEGEAVGWHFPMLNDSSILVTCLNNDPNRMAIVGFIPSLGKDGPVSDSNQTQHRIVTSSQNELLMDDSPNNHRFALFTFDGQTMLDLFGSDKEHYIRLTCIYGGINLNASLTVQMSAQESIVFEAGQQIDIKAKQQASIITENDAITFQSAEEMNLESKNNLSITSTEGDVSIWAQAKPITQHAKNGLMQTVSGGNAETLIQGGSTTVQVNGGEMQLESQGDIVITDGTGGIKIDQQGNIKLWGSNVYFDSNSVTFDGEIEYDSGGNESESAPELQVTELTETALLELEPVEHTEGEPARYVRSAPVVNEKNQWTPSRTVRPLPPSNTLKSSLLKTSTYLEKLANENEACVSRGSKRKGDVKRIQRALIAMNFDLGRAGVDGDFGPTTQKRVEDFQKTFKETHTIHLDYQIGESNGTVNRGTLLGLDEALVGEWKNNDDEMDMKWLTVPKGALTFDSEGDDIEGSIYFTRVAHVPNNNGKVIDNSGITIGRGLDIGCRDANEVAQLFAAAAKNAEPISDKLLNWLKGGAGKKKNAAYDYWLTLDKNVPKDEQTITRKMQHYLFLEIYADYQKKAKHLTTKADVCKEYLGDEKKKVDWDALPQNVKDVLIDLTYRGDYTGSKDKRGNTRKQIVPAIYKDQQEGLSGETSNFYGVMLNKKEWTTKFKVDENRIISRIGTLE
;
A
#
# COMPACT_ATOMS: atom_id res chain seq x y z
N MET A 1 -27.82 -44.58 -72.43
CA MET A 1 -28.09 -44.78 -70.99
C MET A 1 -26.75 -44.78 -70.28
N THR A 2 -26.35 -43.61 -69.79
CA THR A 2 -25.14 -43.41 -69.01
C THR A 2 -25.30 -44.09 -67.66
N ASP A 3 -24.35 -44.95 -67.32
CA ASP A 3 -24.35 -45.77 -66.11
C ASP A 3 -24.07 -44.90 -64.89
N HIS A 4 -25.13 -44.45 -64.20
CA HIS A 4 -25.13 -43.56 -63.03
C HIS A 4 -24.50 -44.19 -61.75
N SER A 5 -23.64 -45.19 -61.89
CA SER A 5 -23.07 -45.98 -60.78
C SER A 5 -21.54 -45.83 -60.60
N ARG A 6 -20.91 -44.90 -61.34
CA ARG A 6 -19.44 -44.81 -61.43
C ARG A 6 -18.92 -43.63 -60.62
N THR A 7 -18.06 -43.91 -59.64
CA THR A 7 -17.38 -42.89 -58.85
C THR A 7 -16.06 -42.50 -59.50
N GLN A 8 -15.79 -41.19 -59.58
CA GLN A 8 -14.51 -40.61 -59.97
C GLN A 8 -14.01 -39.72 -58.84
N ILE A 9 -12.72 -39.78 -58.54
CA ILE A 9 -12.09 -38.94 -57.52
C ILE A 9 -10.93 -38.17 -58.16
N PHE A 10 -10.86 -36.88 -57.89
CA PHE A 10 -9.83 -35.98 -58.41
C PHE A 10 -9.14 -35.25 -57.26
N LEU A 11 -7.81 -35.23 -57.31
CA LEU A 11 -6.98 -34.39 -56.46
C LEU A 11 -6.58 -33.15 -57.24
N HIS A 12 -6.95 -31.98 -56.74
CA HIS A 12 -6.62 -30.69 -57.32
C HIS A 12 -5.48 -30.07 -56.49
N LEU A 13 -4.38 -29.77 -57.18
CA LEU A 13 -3.23 -29.04 -56.66
C LEU A 13 -2.96 -27.85 -57.58
N ASP A 14 -2.11 -26.92 -57.15
CA ASP A 14 -1.67 -25.81 -58.01
C ASP A 14 -1.01 -26.28 -59.31
N SER A 15 -0.40 -27.48 -59.28
CA SER A 15 0.24 -28.09 -60.46
C SER A 15 -0.76 -28.72 -61.44
N GLY A 16 -2.03 -28.90 -61.07
CA GLY A 16 -3.06 -29.46 -61.94
C GLY A 16 -4.08 -30.36 -61.23
N VAL A 17 -4.89 -31.05 -62.04
CA VAL A 17 -5.94 -31.97 -61.58
C VAL A 17 -5.58 -33.41 -61.91
N PHE A 18 -5.56 -34.27 -60.89
CA PHE A 18 -5.03 -35.62 -60.98
C PHE A 18 -6.10 -36.67 -60.62
N PRO A 19 -6.36 -37.66 -61.49
CA PRO A 19 -7.28 -38.75 -61.17
C PRO A 19 -6.71 -39.66 -60.07
N ILE A 20 -7.55 -40.04 -59.12
CA ILE A 20 -7.21 -40.91 -57.99
C ILE A 20 -7.63 -42.36 -58.25
N GLN A 21 -6.81 -43.32 -57.81
CA GLN A 21 -7.02 -44.76 -57.98
C GLN A 21 -7.57 -45.43 -56.71
N THR A 22 -7.20 -44.90 -55.54
CA THR A 22 -7.72 -45.37 -54.24
C THR A 22 -7.91 -44.20 -53.29
N LEU A 23 -8.94 -44.27 -52.45
CA LEU A 23 -9.15 -43.40 -51.31
C LEU A 23 -9.33 -44.29 -50.08
N GLU A 24 -8.64 -43.99 -48.99
CA GLU A 24 -8.85 -44.61 -47.69
C GLU A 24 -8.63 -43.56 -46.62
N GLY A 25 -9.52 -43.46 -45.64
CA GLY A 25 -9.36 -42.47 -44.59
C GLY A 25 -10.61 -42.29 -43.76
N SER A 26 -10.58 -41.32 -42.85
CA SER A 26 -11.70 -41.00 -41.99
C SER A 26 -11.78 -39.51 -41.68
N GLU A 27 -12.99 -39.10 -41.34
CA GLU A 27 -13.30 -37.84 -40.70
C GLU A 27 -14.12 -38.13 -39.44
N ALA A 28 -13.88 -37.38 -38.37
CA ALA A 28 -14.60 -37.55 -37.12
C ALA A 28 -14.71 -36.22 -36.37
N VAL A 29 -15.78 -36.10 -35.58
CA VAL A 29 -15.95 -35.00 -34.63
C VAL A 29 -14.85 -35.13 -33.56
N ASN A 30 -14.21 -34.01 -33.25
CA ASN A 30 -13.06 -33.88 -32.34
C ASN A 30 -11.72 -34.44 -32.82
N ASP A 31 -11.61 -34.85 -34.09
CA ASP A 31 -10.36 -35.29 -34.70
C ASP A 31 -10.07 -34.53 -35.99
N CYS A 32 -8.79 -34.51 -36.41
CA CYS A 32 -8.41 -33.98 -37.71
C CYS A 32 -8.84 -34.94 -38.84
N LEU A 33 -9.12 -34.39 -40.01
CA LEU A 33 -9.31 -35.16 -41.24
C LEU A 33 -8.05 -36.01 -41.52
N ASP A 34 -8.26 -37.30 -41.84
CA ASP A 34 -7.17 -38.19 -42.24
C ASP A 34 -7.58 -38.92 -43.52
N LEU A 35 -7.31 -38.31 -44.68
CA LEU A 35 -7.58 -38.92 -45.97
C LEU A 35 -6.28 -39.28 -46.67
N CYS A 36 -6.20 -40.52 -47.15
CA CYS A 36 -5.08 -40.99 -47.94
C CYS A 36 -5.54 -41.37 -49.34
N VAL A 37 -4.89 -40.79 -50.35
CA VAL A 37 -5.18 -41.07 -51.75
C VAL A 37 -3.97 -41.59 -52.48
N THR A 38 -4.19 -42.49 -53.44
CA THR A 38 -3.13 -43.01 -54.32
C THR A 38 -3.41 -42.61 -55.76
N THR A 39 -2.39 -42.12 -56.47
CA THR A 39 -2.45 -41.86 -57.91
C THR A 39 -1.19 -42.34 -58.61
N SER A 40 -1.33 -42.76 -59.87
CA SER A 40 -0.20 -43.02 -60.77
C SER A 40 0.13 -41.81 -61.66
N SER A 41 -0.63 -40.73 -61.52
CA SER A 41 -0.38 -39.48 -62.22
C SER A 41 0.84 -38.79 -61.63
N ARG A 42 1.62 -38.13 -62.48
CA ARG A 42 2.78 -37.37 -62.05
C ARG A 42 2.34 -36.04 -61.45
N LEU A 43 2.63 -35.82 -60.16
CA LEU A 43 2.19 -34.64 -59.42
C LEU A 43 3.10 -33.41 -59.61
N THR A 44 4.37 -33.61 -59.99
CA THR A 44 5.40 -32.57 -60.15
C THR A 44 6.11 -32.68 -61.51
N SER A 45 6.86 -31.63 -61.89
CA SER A 45 7.64 -31.60 -63.15
C SER A 45 8.84 -32.55 -63.18
N GLY A 46 9.37 -32.95 -62.02
CA GLY A 46 10.54 -33.82 -61.85
C GLY A 46 10.25 -35.09 -61.03
N PHE A 47 11.30 -35.76 -60.55
CA PHE A 47 11.24 -36.90 -59.60
C PHE A 47 12.28 -36.69 -58.48
N THR A 48 12.51 -35.43 -58.12
CA THR A 48 13.50 -35.10 -57.09
C THR A 48 12.85 -35.08 -55.71
N ASP A 49 13.54 -35.61 -54.70
CA ASP A 49 13.10 -35.55 -53.30
C ASP A 49 12.73 -34.12 -52.86
N SER A 50 13.40 -33.10 -53.40
CA SER A 50 13.12 -31.69 -53.13
C SER A 50 11.75 -31.23 -53.65
N GLU A 51 11.36 -31.65 -54.86
CA GLU A 51 10.05 -31.29 -55.44
C GLU A 51 8.91 -32.00 -54.71
N SER A 52 9.11 -33.26 -54.31
CA SER A 52 8.12 -34.03 -53.55
C SER A 52 7.92 -33.47 -52.14
N ARG A 53 9.00 -33.04 -51.48
CA ARG A 53 8.93 -32.36 -50.17
C ARG A 53 8.26 -30.98 -50.25
N ALA A 54 8.36 -30.30 -51.38
CA ALA A 54 7.73 -28.99 -51.58
C ALA A 54 6.19 -29.07 -51.58
N LEU A 55 5.60 -30.25 -51.80
CA LEU A 55 4.16 -30.48 -51.68
C LEU A 55 3.68 -30.54 -50.21
N ILE A 56 4.56 -30.83 -49.25
CA ILE A 56 4.15 -30.95 -47.84
C ILE A 56 3.80 -29.57 -47.29
N GLY A 57 2.62 -29.43 -46.70
CA GLY A 57 2.09 -28.18 -46.15
C GLY A 57 1.39 -27.28 -47.19
N THR A 58 1.32 -27.68 -48.46
CA THR A 58 0.53 -26.96 -49.48
C THR A 58 -0.93 -27.35 -49.41
N PHE A 59 -1.81 -26.42 -49.79
CA PHE A 59 -3.24 -26.65 -49.89
C PHE A 59 -3.57 -27.66 -51.00
N ALA A 60 -4.54 -28.53 -50.74
CA ALA A 60 -5.03 -29.54 -51.65
C ALA A 60 -6.55 -29.68 -51.53
N THR A 61 -7.19 -29.89 -52.68
CA THR A 61 -8.63 -30.12 -52.75
C THR A 61 -8.92 -31.50 -53.31
N LEU A 62 -9.66 -32.31 -52.56
CA LEU A 62 -10.12 -33.62 -53.01
C LEU A 62 -11.59 -33.54 -53.41
N GLN A 63 -11.91 -34.02 -54.61
CA GLN A 63 -13.26 -34.02 -55.15
C GLN A 63 -13.71 -35.44 -55.43
N ILE A 64 -14.91 -35.80 -54.97
CA ILE A 64 -15.58 -37.04 -55.35
C ILE A 64 -16.83 -36.72 -56.16
N ARG A 65 -16.96 -37.39 -57.31
CA ARG A 65 -18.13 -37.34 -58.18
C ARG A 65 -18.69 -38.74 -58.34
N SER A 66 -19.97 -38.92 -58.03
CA SER A 66 -20.66 -40.19 -58.20
C SER A 66 -22.08 -39.92 -58.67
N GLY A 67 -22.43 -40.26 -59.92
CA GLY A 67 -23.72 -39.87 -60.50
C GLY A 67 -23.91 -38.33 -60.48
N ASP A 68 -25.05 -37.86 -59.99
CA ASP A 68 -25.35 -36.43 -59.82
C ASP A 68 -24.85 -35.86 -58.47
N THR A 69 -24.11 -36.67 -57.69
CA THR A 69 -23.59 -36.28 -56.39
C THR A 69 -22.15 -35.83 -56.49
N GLU A 70 -21.86 -34.65 -55.97
CA GLU A 70 -20.52 -34.08 -55.89
C GLU A 70 -20.22 -33.66 -54.45
N ARG A 71 -19.00 -33.94 -54.00
CA ARG A 71 -18.50 -33.51 -52.69
C ARG A 71 -17.03 -33.13 -52.76
N TRP A 72 -16.66 -32.20 -51.89
CA TRP A 72 -15.33 -31.65 -51.76
C TRP A 72 -14.77 -31.88 -50.36
N TRP A 73 -13.45 -32.05 -50.26
CA TRP A 73 -12.66 -31.89 -49.05
C TRP A 73 -11.55 -30.89 -49.34
N TYR A 74 -11.36 -29.95 -48.42
CA TYR A 74 -10.31 -28.94 -48.48
C TYR A 74 -9.35 -29.19 -47.32
N GLY A 75 -8.05 -29.11 -47.57
CA GLY A 75 -7.06 -29.32 -46.52
C GLY A 75 -5.63 -29.11 -47.03
N ASP A 76 -4.66 -29.55 -46.23
CA ASP A 76 -3.24 -29.51 -46.54
C ASP A 76 -2.68 -30.93 -46.75
N ILE A 77 -1.62 -31.02 -47.53
CA ILE A 77 -0.83 -32.24 -47.65
C ILE A 77 0.03 -32.42 -46.40
N ALA A 78 -0.27 -33.43 -45.59
CA ALA A 78 0.50 -33.79 -44.39
C ALA A 78 1.75 -34.62 -44.72
N ALA A 79 1.64 -35.52 -45.69
CA ALA A 79 2.70 -36.44 -46.06
C ALA A 79 2.56 -36.90 -47.50
N VAL A 80 3.70 -37.19 -48.13
CA VAL A 80 3.78 -37.74 -49.48
C VAL A 80 4.74 -38.93 -49.45
N HIS A 81 4.32 -40.05 -50.02
CA HIS A 81 5.14 -41.24 -50.19
C HIS A 81 5.13 -41.68 -51.66
N GLU A 82 6.32 -41.86 -52.21
CA GLU A 82 6.53 -42.36 -53.56
C GLU A 82 6.87 -43.84 -53.52
N SER A 83 6.32 -44.62 -54.45
CA SER A 83 6.56 -46.05 -54.56
C SER A 83 6.49 -46.53 -55.99
N TRP A 84 7.16 -47.65 -56.27
CA TRP A 84 7.19 -48.28 -57.58
C TRP A 84 6.63 -49.69 -57.49
N ASP A 85 5.62 -49.99 -58.30
CA ASP A 85 5.06 -51.34 -58.42
C ASP A 85 4.90 -51.73 -59.90
N ARG A 86 5.44 -52.90 -60.27
CA ARG A 86 5.43 -53.45 -61.64
C ARG A 86 5.80 -52.43 -62.74
N GLY A 87 6.79 -51.58 -62.48
CA GLY A 87 7.27 -50.55 -63.42
C GLY A 87 6.37 -49.31 -63.54
N ARG A 88 5.34 -49.19 -62.71
CA ARG A 88 4.51 -47.98 -62.58
C ARG A 88 4.87 -47.24 -61.31
N HIS A 89 4.92 -45.92 -61.41
CA HIS A 89 5.16 -45.04 -60.28
C HIS A 89 3.82 -44.65 -59.62
N PHE A 90 3.78 -44.69 -58.28
CA PHE A 90 2.60 -44.35 -57.48
C PHE A 90 2.96 -43.33 -56.42
N TRP A 91 2.09 -42.34 -56.28
CA TRP A 91 2.10 -41.35 -55.22
C TRP A 91 1.00 -41.67 -54.22
N LYS A 92 1.36 -41.79 -52.95
CA LYS A 92 0.45 -41.87 -51.83
C LYS A 92 0.50 -40.53 -51.08
N VAL A 93 -0.61 -39.80 -51.08
CA VAL A 93 -0.72 -38.44 -50.52
C VAL A 93 -1.69 -38.48 -49.34
N LYS A 94 -1.24 -37.98 -48.18
CA LYS A 94 -2.07 -37.81 -46.99
C LYS A 94 -2.54 -36.36 -46.90
N ILE A 95 -3.85 -36.16 -46.81
CA ILE A 95 -4.54 -34.88 -46.72
C ILE A 95 -5.17 -34.76 -45.33
N THR A 96 -4.96 -33.61 -44.69
CA THR A 96 -5.45 -33.27 -43.34
C THR A 96 -5.94 -31.82 -43.28
N ASN A 97 -6.60 -31.40 -42.20
CA ASN A 97 -6.90 -29.99 -41.96
C ASN A 97 -5.70 -29.23 -41.38
N LYS A 98 -5.71 -27.89 -41.47
CA LYS A 98 -4.68 -27.00 -40.89
C LYS A 98 -4.47 -27.24 -39.38
N LEU A 99 -5.51 -27.71 -38.69
CA LEU A 99 -5.50 -28.00 -37.25
C LEU A 99 -4.36 -28.96 -36.85
N GLN A 100 -3.99 -29.89 -37.74
CA GLN A 100 -2.91 -30.85 -37.51
C GLN A 100 -1.54 -30.17 -37.31
N ARG A 101 -1.32 -28.97 -37.87
CA ARG A 101 -0.07 -28.21 -37.70
C ARG A 101 0.21 -27.91 -36.23
N GLY A 102 -0.82 -27.80 -35.40
CA GLY A 102 -0.71 -27.59 -33.95
C GLY A 102 -0.03 -28.74 -33.20
N THR A 103 0.06 -29.93 -33.81
CA THR A 103 0.78 -31.09 -33.24
C THR A 103 2.31 -30.95 -33.34
N LEU A 104 2.81 -30.05 -34.18
CA LEU A 104 4.24 -29.84 -34.42
C LEU A 104 4.86 -28.79 -33.48
N GLN A 105 4.06 -28.12 -32.66
CA GLN A 105 4.47 -26.99 -31.83
C GLN A 105 4.21 -27.30 -30.36
N THR A 106 5.26 -27.68 -29.63
CA THR A 106 5.22 -27.93 -28.17
C THR A 106 5.92 -26.81 -27.43
N ARG A 107 5.29 -26.27 -26.38
CA ARG A 107 5.88 -25.18 -25.57
C ARG A 107 5.41 -25.20 -24.12
N THR A 108 6.17 -24.52 -23.27
CA THR A 108 5.73 -24.11 -21.93
C THR A 108 5.48 -22.61 -21.92
N LYS A 109 4.24 -22.18 -21.68
CA LYS A 109 3.86 -20.78 -21.71
C LYS A 109 2.72 -20.47 -20.74
N LEU A 110 2.80 -19.32 -20.07
CA LEU A 110 1.75 -18.79 -19.21
C LEU A 110 0.96 -17.71 -19.96
N TRP A 111 -0.31 -17.98 -20.26
CA TRP A 111 -1.19 -17.08 -20.98
C TRP A 111 -1.98 -16.20 -20.01
N MET A 112 -1.68 -14.91 -20.02
CA MET A 112 -2.28 -13.86 -19.21
C MET A 112 -3.27 -13.01 -20.01
N GLN A 113 -4.27 -12.44 -19.33
CA GLN A 113 -5.19 -11.40 -19.85
C GLN A 113 -5.99 -11.77 -21.11
N LEU A 114 -6.14 -13.07 -21.41
CA LEU A 114 -6.97 -13.55 -22.50
C LEU A 114 -8.17 -14.31 -21.95
N SER A 115 -9.34 -14.10 -22.54
CA SER A 115 -10.45 -15.05 -22.39
C SER A 115 -10.10 -16.36 -23.09
N ARG A 116 -10.76 -17.46 -22.67
CA ARG A 116 -10.58 -18.77 -23.32
C ARG A 116 -10.85 -18.72 -24.82
N LYS A 117 -11.88 -17.96 -25.24
CA LYS A 117 -12.24 -17.78 -26.65
C LYS A 117 -11.11 -17.08 -27.41
N GLU A 118 -10.55 -16.00 -26.87
CA GLU A 118 -9.42 -15.30 -27.49
C GLU A 118 -8.18 -16.17 -27.56
N LEU A 119 -7.89 -16.92 -26.50
CA LEU A 119 -6.78 -17.87 -26.49
C LEU A 119 -6.95 -18.97 -27.54
N ILE A 120 -8.15 -19.55 -27.67
CA ILE A 120 -8.44 -20.54 -28.72
C ILE A 120 -8.25 -19.92 -30.11
N TYR A 121 -8.75 -18.70 -30.35
CA TYR A 121 -8.49 -18.02 -31.63
C TYR A 121 -7.01 -17.83 -31.89
N ARG A 122 -6.23 -17.42 -30.87
CA ARG A 122 -4.79 -17.24 -31.01
C ARG A 122 -4.08 -18.55 -31.36
N LEU A 123 -4.46 -19.65 -30.70
CA LEU A 123 -3.94 -20.98 -31.03
C LEU A 123 -4.30 -21.40 -32.46
N LEU A 124 -5.52 -21.12 -32.92
CA LEU A 124 -5.95 -21.44 -34.28
C LEU A 124 -5.26 -20.57 -35.33
N GLU A 125 -5.02 -19.29 -35.04
CA GLU A 125 -4.20 -18.38 -35.86
C GLU A 125 -2.76 -18.92 -35.98
N ASP A 126 -2.14 -19.37 -34.87
CA ASP A 126 -0.82 -20.02 -34.88
C ASP A 126 -0.80 -21.32 -35.71
N MET A 127 -1.93 -22.02 -35.81
CA MET A 127 -2.12 -23.19 -36.67
C MET A 127 -2.44 -22.84 -38.14
N GLY A 128 -2.63 -21.56 -38.47
CA GLY A 128 -2.84 -21.08 -39.85
C GLY A 128 -4.30 -20.85 -40.26
N TYR A 129 -5.24 -20.86 -39.31
CA TYR A 129 -6.63 -20.48 -39.58
C TYR A 129 -6.80 -18.96 -39.60
N TYR A 130 -7.57 -18.48 -40.57
CA TYR A 130 -8.11 -17.13 -40.54
C TYR A 130 -9.44 -17.09 -39.80
N ARG A 131 -9.80 -15.94 -39.21
CA ARG A 131 -11.03 -15.81 -38.42
C ARG A 131 -12.31 -16.11 -39.21
N TYR A 132 -12.34 -15.85 -40.51
CA TYR A 132 -13.50 -16.17 -41.35
C TYR A 132 -13.67 -17.67 -41.62
N GLU A 133 -12.62 -18.48 -41.40
CA GLU A 133 -12.65 -19.94 -41.52
C GLU A 133 -13.16 -20.61 -40.23
N ILE A 134 -13.41 -19.85 -39.17
CA ILE A 134 -13.79 -20.35 -37.85
C ILE A 134 -15.22 -19.92 -37.51
N THR A 135 -16.09 -20.88 -37.21
CA THR A 135 -17.44 -20.63 -36.70
C THR A 135 -17.49 -20.95 -35.21
N TRP A 136 -17.59 -19.92 -34.39
CA TRP A 136 -17.75 -20.05 -32.93
C TRP A 136 -19.22 -20.01 -32.53
N SER A 137 -19.75 -21.14 -32.04
CA SER A 137 -21.10 -21.25 -31.49
C SER A 137 -21.09 -22.11 -30.22
N VAL A 138 -20.35 -21.61 -29.23
CA VAL A 138 -20.21 -22.20 -27.91
C VAL A 138 -20.94 -21.30 -26.91
N ASP A 139 -21.96 -21.85 -26.25
CA ASP A 139 -22.70 -21.19 -25.17
C ASP A 139 -21.81 -21.02 -23.93
N GLU A 140 -22.03 -19.95 -23.16
CA GLU A 140 -21.27 -19.69 -21.93
C GLU A 140 -21.57 -20.74 -20.85
N VAL A 141 -20.52 -21.26 -20.22
CA VAL A 141 -20.58 -22.27 -19.16
C VAL A 141 -19.56 -21.98 -18.07
N SER A 142 -19.81 -22.44 -16.84
CA SER A 142 -18.87 -22.26 -15.73
C SER A 142 -17.60 -23.09 -15.97
N ALA A 143 -16.47 -22.41 -16.12
CA ALA A 143 -15.16 -23.00 -16.34
C ALA A 143 -14.07 -22.08 -15.74
N PRO A 144 -12.85 -22.59 -15.46
CA PRO A 144 -11.79 -21.79 -14.89
C PRO A 144 -11.51 -20.54 -15.72
N ASN A 145 -11.52 -19.37 -15.09
CA ASN A 145 -11.02 -18.16 -15.73
C ASN A 145 -9.50 -18.16 -15.59
N GLY A 146 -8.76 -17.73 -16.62
CA GLY A 146 -7.30 -17.77 -16.63
C GLY A 146 -6.65 -17.14 -15.39
N PRO A 147 -5.35 -17.35 -15.18
CA PRO A 147 -4.34 -17.61 -16.21
C PRO A 147 -4.31 -19.05 -16.72
N PHE A 148 -3.94 -19.23 -17.99
CA PHE A 148 -3.83 -20.56 -18.60
C PHE A 148 -2.38 -20.96 -18.76
N LEU A 149 -1.98 -22.06 -18.11
CA LEU A 149 -0.65 -22.64 -18.28
C LEU A 149 -0.70 -23.74 -19.34
N GLN A 150 0.06 -23.57 -20.43
CA GLN A 150 0.40 -24.63 -21.38
C GLN A 150 1.74 -25.20 -20.91
N ALA A 151 1.77 -26.42 -20.39
CA ALA A 151 2.97 -27.00 -19.77
C ALA A 151 3.47 -28.19 -20.61
N GLN A 152 4.49 -27.96 -21.44
CA GLN A 152 5.02 -28.98 -22.38
C GLN A 152 3.94 -29.64 -23.26
N GLU A 153 2.85 -28.92 -23.52
CA GLU A 153 1.74 -29.38 -24.32
C GLU A 153 1.86 -28.84 -25.74
N SER A 154 1.46 -29.66 -26.74
CA SER A 154 1.33 -29.17 -28.11
C SER A 154 0.19 -28.15 -28.21
N ASN A 155 0.23 -27.25 -29.20
CA ASN A 155 -0.88 -26.33 -29.41
C ASN A 155 -2.20 -27.05 -29.65
N TYR A 156 -2.16 -28.21 -30.33
CA TYR A 156 -3.34 -29.04 -30.58
C TYR A 156 -3.91 -29.68 -29.30
N ASP A 157 -3.05 -30.23 -28.44
CA ASP A 157 -3.50 -30.84 -27.19
C ASP A 157 -4.03 -29.79 -26.21
N PHE A 158 -3.38 -28.63 -26.15
CA PHE A 158 -3.85 -27.51 -25.35
C PHE A 158 -5.20 -26.97 -25.83
N PHE A 159 -5.37 -26.83 -27.16
CA PHE A 159 -6.65 -26.48 -27.78
C PHE A 159 -7.76 -27.47 -27.40
N LYS A 160 -7.53 -28.78 -27.53
CA LYS A 160 -8.50 -29.81 -27.13
C LYS A 160 -8.83 -29.74 -25.63
N ARG A 161 -7.83 -29.52 -24.78
CA ARG A 161 -8.03 -29.37 -23.33
C ARG A 161 -8.94 -28.18 -23.01
N LEU A 162 -8.69 -27.02 -23.64
CA LEU A 162 -9.52 -25.82 -23.47
C LEU A 162 -10.95 -26.04 -23.98
N LEU A 163 -11.14 -26.75 -25.09
CA LEU A 163 -12.48 -27.10 -25.58
C LEU A 163 -13.23 -28.06 -24.65
N ALA A 164 -12.52 -29.07 -24.10
CA ALA A 164 -13.09 -30.03 -23.16
C ALA A 164 -13.60 -29.35 -21.87
N GLU A 165 -12.91 -28.31 -21.39
CA GLU A 165 -13.33 -27.52 -20.23
C GLU A 165 -14.70 -26.83 -20.41
N VAL A 166 -15.06 -26.48 -21.65
CA VAL A 166 -16.35 -25.86 -21.99
C VAL A 166 -17.33 -26.83 -22.67
N GLY A 167 -16.95 -28.11 -22.77
CA GLY A 167 -17.77 -29.15 -23.39
C GLY A 167 -18.04 -28.94 -24.88
N ALA A 168 -17.23 -28.12 -25.55
CA ALA A 168 -17.37 -27.84 -26.97
C ALA A 168 -16.69 -28.92 -27.80
N ASN A 169 -17.36 -29.40 -28.83
CA ASN A 169 -16.80 -30.27 -29.85
C ASN A 169 -16.45 -29.47 -31.11
N PHE A 170 -15.67 -30.08 -32.01
CA PHE A 170 -15.34 -29.48 -33.29
C PHE A 170 -15.48 -30.43 -34.47
N TRP A 171 -15.77 -29.88 -35.65
CA TRP A 171 -15.81 -30.60 -36.92
C TRP A 171 -15.58 -29.64 -38.09
N PHE A 172 -15.52 -30.18 -39.31
CA PHE A 172 -15.20 -29.42 -40.51
C PHE A 172 -16.35 -29.42 -41.51
N ASN A 173 -16.61 -28.25 -42.10
CA ASN A 173 -17.46 -28.11 -43.28
C ASN A 173 -16.60 -27.85 -44.51
N HIS A 174 -17.00 -28.44 -45.65
CA HIS A 174 -16.32 -28.30 -46.93
C HIS A 174 -17.33 -27.94 -48.03
N ASP A 175 -17.98 -26.78 -47.87
CA ASP A 175 -18.97 -26.30 -48.83
C ASP A 175 -18.28 -25.88 -50.14
N ALA A 176 -18.85 -26.31 -51.27
CA ALA A 176 -18.25 -26.10 -52.60
C ALA A 176 -17.98 -24.62 -52.91
N ASP A 177 -18.86 -23.72 -52.45
CA ASP A 177 -18.77 -22.28 -52.72
C ASP A 177 -17.69 -21.56 -51.89
N MET A 178 -17.19 -22.18 -50.82
CA MET A 178 -16.24 -21.52 -49.90
C MET A 178 -14.78 -21.65 -50.36
N LEU A 179 -14.44 -22.69 -51.12
CA LEU A 179 -13.07 -22.98 -51.59
C LEU A 179 -12.03 -23.13 -50.46
N HIS A 180 -12.46 -23.27 -49.21
CA HIS A 180 -11.62 -23.48 -48.04
C HIS A 180 -12.33 -24.39 -47.04
N GLU A 181 -11.59 -24.94 -46.07
CA GLU A 181 -12.19 -25.64 -44.93
C GLU A 181 -12.78 -24.64 -43.94
N GLN A 182 -13.88 -25.01 -43.29
CA GLN A 182 -14.46 -24.23 -42.21
C GLN A 182 -14.48 -25.07 -40.92
N LEU A 183 -13.79 -24.59 -39.87
CA LEU A 183 -13.75 -25.21 -38.55
C LEU A 183 -14.94 -24.72 -37.72
N ILE A 184 -15.81 -25.65 -37.31
CA ILE A 184 -16.96 -25.34 -36.46
C ILE A 184 -16.66 -25.74 -35.02
N LEU A 185 -16.90 -24.84 -34.08
CA LEU A 185 -16.77 -25.08 -32.64
C LEU A 185 -18.15 -24.91 -31.99
N SER A 186 -18.68 -25.96 -31.36
CA SER A 186 -19.98 -25.87 -30.68
C SER A 186 -20.15 -26.84 -29.51
N ASN A 187 -20.88 -26.40 -28.49
CA ASN A 187 -21.36 -27.24 -27.39
C ASN A 187 -22.87 -27.55 -27.49
N SER A 188 -23.54 -27.13 -28.57
CA SER A 188 -24.95 -27.38 -28.83
C SER A 188 -25.15 -28.56 -29.79
N PRO A 189 -26.09 -29.49 -29.51
CA PRO A 189 -26.43 -30.57 -30.44
C PRO A 189 -27.16 -30.08 -31.72
N TYR A 190 -27.76 -28.90 -31.69
CA TYR A 190 -28.70 -28.47 -32.74
C TYR A 190 -28.05 -27.70 -33.90
N LEU A 191 -26.81 -27.24 -33.77
CA LEU A 191 -26.12 -26.47 -34.82
C LEU A 191 -25.65 -27.32 -36.02
N SER A 192 -25.74 -28.65 -35.89
CA SER A 192 -25.37 -29.59 -36.96
C SER A 192 -26.20 -29.35 -38.23
N LYS A 193 -25.52 -29.16 -39.36
CA LYS A 193 -26.13 -28.96 -40.69
C LYS A 193 -26.77 -30.26 -41.18
N TYR A 194 -27.97 -30.16 -41.77
CA TYR A 194 -28.63 -31.31 -42.38
C TYR A 194 -28.05 -31.64 -43.75
N LEU A 195 -27.81 -32.93 -44.00
CA LEU A 195 -27.46 -33.43 -45.32
C LEU A 195 -28.72 -33.48 -46.20
N PRO A 196 -28.76 -32.75 -47.34
CA PRO A 196 -29.91 -32.73 -48.21
C PRO A 196 -29.99 -34.01 -49.06
N ASN A 197 -31.22 -34.45 -49.37
CA ASN A 197 -31.52 -35.44 -50.41
C ASN A 197 -30.81 -36.80 -50.27
N ILE A 198 -30.66 -37.33 -49.05
CA ILE A 198 -30.06 -38.64 -48.80
C ILE A 198 -31.10 -39.76 -49.06
N GLU A 199 -30.85 -40.57 -50.09
CA GLU A 199 -31.70 -41.72 -50.43
C GLU A 199 -31.34 -42.98 -49.63
N TRP A 200 -32.38 -43.70 -49.19
CA TRP A 200 -32.29 -45.00 -48.52
C TRP A 200 -32.51 -46.15 -49.52
N VAL A 201 -31.80 -47.28 -49.35
CA VAL A 201 -32.10 -48.48 -50.14
C VAL A 201 -33.55 -48.94 -49.87
N GLN A 202 -34.33 -49.17 -50.93
CA GLN A 202 -35.67 -49.76 -50.82
C GLN A 202 -35.55 -51.25 -50.51
N ARG A 203 -36.42 -51.82 -49.66
CA ARG A 203 -36.51 -53.28 -49.49
C ARG A 203 -36.95 -53.89 -50.82
N VAL A 204 -36.03 -54.40 -51.61
CA VAL A 204 -36.35 -55.18 -52.83
C VAL A 204 -35.98 -56.63 -52.57
N SER A 205 -36.94 -57.54 -52.79
CA SER A 205 -36.64 -58.96 -52.89
C SER A 205 -35.63 -59.19 -54.02
N GLY A 206 -34.72 -60.14 -53.81
CA GLY A 206 -33.43 -60.23 -54.49
C GLY A 206 -33.41 -60.11 -56.02
N LEU A 207 -32.25 -59.68 -56.52
CA LEU A 207 -31.82 -59.58 -57.93
C LEU A 207 -32.08 -58.25 -58.67
N SER A 208 -31.96 -57.10 -58.00
CA SER A 208 -31.82 -55.80 -58.70
C SER A 208 -30.36 -55.28 -58.68
N PRO A 209 -29.78 -54.86 -59.83
CA PRO A 209 -28.50 -54.13 -59.89
C PRO A 209 -28.51 -52.77 -59.17
N SER A 210 -29.66 -52.35 -58.63
CA SER A 210 -29.90 -51.05 -57.98
C SER A 210 -29.22 -50.88 -56.61
N HIS A 211 -28.60 -51.93 -56.06
CA HIS A 211 -27.85 -51.90 -54.79
C HIS A 211 -26.55 -51.07 -54.85
N ARG A 212 -26.14 -50.59 -56.02
CA ARG A 212 -24.91 -49.77 -56.24
C ARG A 212 -25.18 -48.29 -56.51
N ARG A 213 -26.38 -47.78 -56.23
CA ARG A 213 -26.65 -46.33 -56.28
C ARG A 213 -26.19 -45.68 -54.97
N ASN A 214 -25.79 -44.41 -55.00
CA ASN A 214 -25.34 -43.62 -53.84
C ASN A 214 -26.40 -43.56 -52.71
N ARG A 215 -26.49 -44.61 -51.90
CA ARG A 215 -27.56 -44.82 -50.92
C ARG A 215 -27.02 -45.42 -49.63
N ILE A 216 -27.76 -45.19 -48.54
CA ILE A 216 -27.53 -45.89 -47.28
C ILE A 216 -28.06 -47.32 -47.39
N VAL A 217 -27.20 -48.31 -47.09
CA VAL A 217 -27.47 -49.74 -47.23
C VAL A 217 -28.14 -50.29 -45.99
N SER A 218 -27.59 -50.03 -44.81
CA SER A 218 -28.11 -50.53 -43.53
C SER A 218 -27.70 -49.64 -42.37
N VAL A 219 -28.51 -49.66 -41.30
CA VAL A 219 -28.22 -49.03 -40.02
C VAL A 219 -28.35 -50.08 -38.92
N LEU A 220 -27.28 -50.28 -38.16
CA LEU A 220 -27.15 -51.27 -37.10
C LEU A 220 -27.00 -50.56 -35.75
N PRO A 221 -27.88 -50.81 -34.77
CA PRO A 221 -27.75 -50.24 -33.45
C PRO A 221 -26.75 -51.03 -32.59
N GLU A 222 -25.87 -50.32 -31.90
CA GLU A 222 -24.94 -50.83 -30.90
C GLU A 222 -25.27 -50.23 -29.53
N PHE A 223 -25.47 -51.09 -28.53
CA PHE A 223 -25.82 -50.69 -27.17
C PHE A 223 -24.66 -50.99 -26.22
N ASN A 224 -24.14 -49.96 -25.56
CA ASN A 224 -23.04 -50.09 -24.62
C ASN A 224 -23.47 -49.81 -23.19
N ALA A 225 -22.92 -50.57 -22.25
CA ALA A 225 -23.03 -50.26 -20.83
C ALA A 225 -22.19 -49.02 -20.50
N VAL A 226 -22.80 -48.04 -19.82
CA VAL A 226 -22.14 -46.77 -19.47
C VAL A 226 -22.08 -46.62 -17.95
N SER A 227 -20.94 -46.14 -17.46
CA SER A 227 -20.70 -45.86 -16.04
C SER A 227 -21.50 -44.64 -15.56
N THR A 228 -22.20 -44.76 -14.42
CA THR A 228 -22.97 -43.68 -13.77
C THR A 228 -22.18 -43.03 -12.61
N ARG A 229 -20.91 -42.70 -12.86
CA ARG A 229 -19.98 -42.25 -11.81
C ARG A 229 -20.30 -40.89 -11.20
N TYR A 230 -20.89 -39.97 -11.98
CA TYR A 230 -21.06 -38.56 -11.59
C TYR A 230 -22.51 -38.08 -11.65
N GLY A 231 -23.50 -38.97 -11.80
CA GLY A 231 -24.90 -38.57 -11.80
C GLY A 231 -25.85 -39.72 -11.55
N ALA A 232 -26.96 -39.40 -10.88
CA ALA A 232 -28.04 -40.34 -10.56
C ALA A 232 -29.15 -40.35 -11.61
N ALA A 233 -28.86 -39.92 -12.84
CA ALA A 233 -29.71 -40.32 -13.96
C ALA A 233 -29.49 -41.82 -14.14
N THR A 234 -30.35 -42.62 -13.51
CA THR A 234 -30.65 -43.94 -14.00
C THR A 234 -30.95 -43.77 -15.49
N ASN A 235 -30.11 -44.35 -16.35
CA ASN A 235 -30.59 -44.67 -17.68
C ASN A 235 -31.79 -45.60 -17.44
N ALA A 236 -33.01 -45.06 -17.38
CA ALA A 236 -34.21 -45.89 -17.37
C ALA A 236 -34.25 -46.79 -18.62
N ALA A 237 -33.47 -46.42 -19.65
CA ALA A 237 -33.13 -47.20 -20.83
C ALA A 237 -32.32 -48.50 -20.55
N LEU A 238 -31.63 -48.64 -19.41
CA LEU A 238 -30.88 -49.87 -19.06
C LEU A 238 -31.69 -50.89 -18.25
N HIS A 239 -32.91 -50.55 -17.80
CA HIS A 239 -33.74 -51.43 -16.96
C HIS A 239 -34.96 -52.04 -17.66
N HIS A 240 -35.12 -51.88 -18.98
CA HIS A 240 -36.19 -52.56 -19.71
C HIS A 240 -35.72 -53.92 -20.23
N SER A 241 -36.26 -54.97 -19.63
CA SER A 241 -36.26 -56.31 -20.20
C SER A 241 -37.05 -56.26 -21.51
N ASN A 242 -36.32 -56.25 -22.63
CA ASN A 242 -36.79 -56.21 -24.01
C ASN A 242 -37.15 -54.80 -24.54
N ARG A 243 -36.17 -54.22 -25.24
CA ARG A 243 -36.20 -52.99 -26.08
C ARG A 243 -35.91 -51.69 -25.31
N ALA A 244 -34.79 -51.07 -25.71
CA ALA A 244 -34.22 -49.88 -25.08
C ALA A 244 -34.88 -48.61 -25.63
N ASP A 245 -35.95 -48.08 -25.02
CA ASP A 245 -36.47 -46.77 -25.43
C ASP A 245 -35.45 -45.67 -25.08
N ALA A 246 -34.93 -44.99 -26.09
CA ALA A 246 -33.86 -44.00 -25.98
C ALA A 246 -34.38 -42.60 -25.61
N SER A 247 -35.20 -42.49 -24.56
CA SER A 247 -35.45 -41.19 -23.93
C SER A 247 -34.29 -40.86 -22.97
N GLN A 248 -33.21 -40.31 -23.51
CA GLN A 248 -32.19 -39.68 -22.67
C GLN A 248 -32.78 -38.40 -22.09
N ASN A 249 -33.30 -38.46 -20.85
CA ASN A 249 -33.54 -37.24 -20.08
C ASN A 249 -32.21 -36.49 -19.99
N SER A 250 -32.13 -35.31 -20.60
CA SER A 250 -30.95 -34.45 -20.58
C SER A 250 -30.52 -34.21 -19.14
N LEU A 251 -29.39 -34.81 -18.75
CA LEU A 251 -28.76 -34.55 -17.45
C LEU A 251 -28.63 -33.03 -17.26
N THR A 252 -29.11 -32.55 -16.12
CA THR A 252 -28.98 -31.15 -15.71
C THR A 252 -27.98 -31.05 -14.55
N PRO A 253 -27.46 -29.83 -14.27
CA PRO A 253 -26.55 -29.59 -13.15
C PRO A 253 -27.08 -30.07 -11.78
N THR A 254 -28.40 -30.17 -11.58
CA THR A 254 -29.01 -30.59 -10.31
C THR A 254 -28.98 -32.10 -10.05
N HIS A 255 -28.57 -32.91 -11.04
CA HIS A 255 -28.62 -34.38 -10.97
C HIS A 255 -27.24 -35.05 -10.91
N VAL A 256 -26.16 -34.27 -10.71
CA VAL A 256 -24.77 -34.75 -10.75
C VAL A 256 -24.10 -34.72 -9.37
N ASN A 257 -23.34 -35.78 -9.05
CA ASN A 257 -22.47 -35.83 -7.86
C ASN A 257 -21.07 -35.32 -8.22
N HIS A 258 -20.65 -34.24 -7.57
CA HIS A 258 -19.40 -33.54 -7.83
C HIS A 258 -18.34 -33.70 -6.72
N GLU A 259 -18.62 -34.47 -5.66
CA GLU A 259 -17.78 -34.62 -4.46
C GLU A 259 -16.41 -35.29 -4.72
N LEU A 260 -16.18 -35.83 -5.92
CA LEU A 260 -14.98 -36.61 -6.26
C LEU A 260 -13.86 -35.79 -6.92
N PHE A 261 -14.03 -34.48 -7.14
CA PHE A 261 -12.99 -33.67 -7.79
C PHE A 261 -11.95 -33.19 -6.80
N THR A 262 -10.72 -33.68 -6.98
CA THR A 262 -9.53 -33.24 -6.25
C THR A 262 -8.59 -32.47 -7.20
N PRO A 263 -8.06 -31.32 -6.77
CA PRO A 263 -8.46 -30.55 -5.58
C PRO A 263 -9.90 -30.02 -5.62
N PRO A 264 -10.46 -29.61 -4.47
CA PRO A 264 -11.75 -28.95 -4.43
C PRO A 264 -11.74 -27.71 -5.32
N ARG A 265 -12.70 -27.66 -6.26
CA ARG A 265 -12.97 -26.55 -7.16
C ARG A 265 -14.23 -25.81 -6.68
N PRO A 266 -14.49 -24.57 -7.16
CA PRO A 266 -15.78 -23.95 -6.97
C PRO A 266 -16.93 -24.88 -7.39
N GLU A 267 -18.01 -24.91 -6.62
CA GLU A 267 -19.13 -25.84 -6.82
C GLU A 267 -19.70 -25.79 -8.25
N ALA A 268 -19.84 -24.59 -8.81
CA ALA A 268 -20.32 -24.39 -10.18
C ALA A 268 -19.41 -25.06 -11.23
N GLU A 269 -18.09 -24.93 -11.10
CA GLU A 269 -17.11 -25.56 -12.00
C GLU A 269 -17.08 -27.08 -11.82
N ALA A 270 -17.13 -27.55 -10.57
CA ALA A 270 -17.14 -28.97 -10.25
C ALA A 270 -18.38 -29.67 -10.81
N THR A 271 -19.55 -29.03 -10.65
CA THR A 271 -20.83 -29.49 -11.19
C THR A 271 -20.82 -29.54 -12.72
N GLN A 272 -20.34 -28.47 -13.36
CA GLN A 272 -20.24 -28.42 -14.82
C GLN A 272 -19.30 -29.50 -15.39
N ARG A 273 -18.15 -29.73 -14.72
CA ARG A 273 -17.21 -30.79 -15.09
C ARG A 273 -17.80 -32.19 -14.91
N ALA A 274 -18.51 -32.45 -13.81
CA ALA A 274 -19.22 -33.73 -13.61
C ALA A 274 -20.26 -33.98 -14.71
N LEU A 275 -21.03 -32.94 -15.06
CA LEU A 275 -22.02 -33.01 -16.12
C LEU A 275 -21.40 -33.39 -17.47
N PHE A 276 -20.32 -32.72 -17.89
CA PHE A 276 -19.64 -33.04 -19.14
C PHE A 276 -19.00 -34.41 -19.14
N ALA A 277 -18.40 -34.85 -18.02
CA ALA A 277 -17.84 -36.19 -17.89
C ALA A 277 -18.93 -37.27 -18.03
N GLN A 278 -20.11 -37.07 -17.41
CA GLN A 278 -21.23 -38.00 -17.54
C GLN A 278 -21.83 -37.98 -18.95
N GLN A 279 -21.96 -36.81 -19.59
CA GLN A 279 -22.43 -36.69 -20.98
C GLN A 279 -21.46 -37.37 -21.98
N HIS A 280 -20.14 -37.23 -21.78
CA HIS A 280 -19.12 -37.97 -22.55
C HIS A 280 -19.24 -39.49 -22.41
N ALA A 281 -19.67 -39.98 -21.24
CA ALA A 281 -19.95 -41.39 -21.05
C ALA A 281 -21.25 -41.78 -21.77
N ASN A 282 -22.31 -40.99 -21.60
CA ASN A 282 -23.65 -41.26 -22.14
C ASN A 282 -23.73 -41.24 -23.67
N GLN A 283 -22.92 -40.45 -24.36
CA GLN A 283 -22.86 -40.46 -25.83
C GLN A 283 -22.41 -41.81 -26.42
N LYS A 284 -21.80 -42.69 -25.61
CA LYS A 284 -21.40 -44.04 -26.03
C LYS A 284 -22.50 -45.08 -25.84
N ALA A 285 -23.60 -44.74 -25.16
CA ALA A 285 -24.64 -45.69 -24.75
C ALA A 285 -25.40 -46.31 -25.94
N LEU A 286 -25.69 -45.50 -26.95
CA LEU A 286 -26.33 -45.92 -28.19
C LEU A 286 -25.56 -45.32 -29.36
N LEU A 287 -24.91 -46.19 -30.13
CA LEU A 287 -24.27 -45.83 -31.40
C LEU A 287 -25.02 -46.51 -32.54
N LEU A 288 -25.06 -45.87 -33.69
CA LEU A 288 -25.67 -46.37 -34.90
C LEU A 288 -24.60 -46.50 -35.96
N GLU A 289 -24.24 -47.72 -36.32
CA GLU A 289 -23.33 -48.00 -37.42
C GLU A 289 -24.10 -47.98 -38.75
N ILE A 290 -23.67 -47.15 -39.67
CA ILE A 290 -24.29 -46.92 -40.98
C ILE A 290 -23.35 -47.45 -42.06
N VAL A 291 -23.80 -48.44 -42.82
CA VAL A 291 -23.11 -48.92 -44.01
C VAL A 291 -23.72 -48.24 -45.23
N SER A 292 -22.90 -47.61 -46.08
CA SER A 292 -23.41 -46.75 -47.13
C SER A 292 -22.50 -46.65 -48.36
N HIS A 293 -23.10 -46.34 -49.50
CA HIS A 293 -22.42 -45.93 -50.72
C HIS A 293 -22.61 -44.44 -51.03
N GLN A 294 -23.24 -43.68 -50.12
CA GLN A 294 -23.53 -42.26 -50.28
C GLN A 294 -22.30 -41.40 -49.95
N PRO A 295 -21.66 -40.70 -50.92
CA PRO A 295 -20.49 -39.87 -50.66
C PRO A 295 -20.76 -38.62 -49.80
N LEU A 296 -22.00 -38.16 -49.66
CA LEU A 296 -22.34 -36.96 -48.87
C LEU A 296 -22.27 -37.13 -47.35
N LEU A 297 -22.17 -38.36 -46.81
CA LEU A 297 -22.13 -38.56 -45.36
C LEU A 297 -20.92 -37.85 -44.75
N THR A 298 -21.16 -36.84 -43.92
CA THR A 298 -20.13 -35.94 -43.38
C THR A 298 -20.13 -35.94 -41.86
N ALA A 299 -18.99 -36.17 -41.22
CA ALA A 299 -18.89 -36.07 -39.76
C ALA A 299 -19.36 -34.69 -39.25
N GLY A 300 -20.04 -34.68 -38.11
CA GLY A 300 -20.62 -33.48 -37.52
C GLY A 300 -21.97 -33.06 -38.08
N HIS A 301 -22.42 -33.60 -39.22
CA HIS A 301 -23.71 -33.30 -39.87
C HIS A 301 -24.84 -34.22 -39.40
N SER A 302 -26.08 -33.74 -39.58
CA SER A 302 -27.31 -34.46 -39.25
C SER A 302 -27.97 -35.05 -40.48
N LEU A 303 -28.68 -36.16 -40.31
CA LEU A 303 -29.55 -36.73 -41.33
C LEU A 303 -30.90 -37.11 -40.71
N VAL A 304 -31.95 -36.95 -41.51
CA VAL A 304 -33.30 -37.35 -41.14
C VAL A 304 -33.40 -38.87 -41.21
N MET A 305 -33.76 -39.51 -40.10
CA MET A 305 -33.85 -40.95 -40.00
C MET A 305 -35.30 -41.44 -40.08
N GLU A 306 -35.57 -42.38 -41.00
CA GLU A 306 -36.83 -43.12 -41.02
C GLU A 306 -36.77 -44.25 -39.97
N SER A 307 -37.60 -44.19 -38.93
CA SER A 307 -37.60 -45.15 -37.80
C SER A 307 -37.77 -46.63 -38.19
N SER A 308 -38.35 -46.91 -39.36
CA SER A 308 -38.53 -48.27 -39.91
C SER A 308 -37.27 -48.88 -40.55
N ARG A 309 -36.17 -48.11 -40.65
CA ARG A 309 -34.93 -48.48 -41.37
C ARG A 309 -33.80 -48.98 -40.47
N CYS A 310 -33.92 -48.83 -39.14
CA CYS A 310 -32.97 -49.42 -38.19
C CYS A 310 -33.27 -50.92 -38.01
N LEU A 311 -32.25 -51.76 -38.16
CA LEU A 311 -32.42 -53.21 -38.07
C LEU A 311 -32.66 -53.61 -36.60
N GLY A 312 -33.88 -54.08 -36.30
CA GLY A 312 -34.22 -54.65 -34.99
C GLY A 312 -34.51 -53.65 -33.87
N TYR A 313 -34.53 -52.34 -34.18
CA TYR A 313 -34.77 -51.28 -33.20
C TYR A 313 -35.65 -50.17 -33.81
N GLN A 314 -36.59 -49.62 -33.03
CA GLN A 314 -37.40 -48.48 -33.45
C GLN A 314 -36.97 -47.26 -32.64
N LEU A 315 -36.45 -46.24 -33.32
CA LEU A 315 -36.26 -44.91 -32.72
C LEU A 315 -37.62 -44.22 -32.68
N GLU A 316 -38.09 -43.84 -31.49
CA GLU A 316 -39.45 -43.29 -31.29
C GLU A 316 -39.67 -41.99 -32.07
N GLN A 317 -38.68 -41.08 -32.08
CA GLN A 317 -38.50 -39.95 -33.01
C GLN A 317 -37.01 -39.56 -32.97
N GLY A 318 -36.43 -39.11 -34.08
CA GLY A 318 -35.13 -38.44 -34.00
C GLY A 318 -34.32 -38.47 -35.28
N ASP A 319 -33.86 -37.29 -35.66
CA ASP A 319 -32.72 -37.15 -36.57
C ASP A 319 -31.46 -37.68 -35.88
N ILE A 320 -30.49 -38.13 -36.67
CA ILE A 320 -29.22 -38.64 -36.16
C ILE A 320 -28.09 -37.73 -36.59
N ARG A 321 -27.05 -37.64 -35.77
CA ARG A 321 -25.84 -36.87 -36.06
C ARG A 321 -24.67 -37.83 -36.27
N LEU A 322 -23.96 -37.64 -37.37
CA LEU A 322 -22.76 -38.41 -37.72
C LEU A 322 -21.60 -37.97 -36.82
N VAL A 323 -20.99 -38.92 -36.13
CA VAL A 323 -19.81 -38.72 -35.27
C VAL A 323 -18.53 -38.98 -36.06
N SER A 324 -18.50 -40.04 -36.85
CA SER A 324 -17.36 -40.38 -37.71
C SER A 324 -17.81 -41.01 -39.01
N VAL A 325 -17.01 -40.88 -40.06
CA VAL A 325 -17.20 -41.51 -41.36
C VAL A 325 -15.86 -42.04 -41.84
N GLN A 326 -15.81 -43.34 -42.13
CA GLN A 326 -14.65 -44.00 -42.71
C GLN A 326 -14.90 -44.21 -44.21
N HIS A 327 -14.07 -43.61 -45.04
CA HIS A 327 -14.17 -43.60 -46.49
C HIS A 327 -13.27 -44.66 -47.12
N LYS A 328 -13.80 -45.37 -48.11
CA LYS A 328 -13.02 -46.31 -48.93
C LYS A 328 -13.45 -46.25 -50.39
N ALA A 329 -12.49 -46.08 -51.29
CA ALA A 329 -12.68 -46.23 -52.73
C ALA A 329 -11.54 -47.03 -53.33
N SER A 330 -11.86 -47.95 -54.23
CA SER A 330 -10.86 -48.76 -54.94
C SER A 330 -11.23 -48.94 -56.40
N THR A 331 -10.22 -49.14 -57.25
CA THR A 331 -10.40 -49.30 -58.70
C THR A 331 -11.14 -50.59 -59.01
N LEU A 332 -12.18 -50.51 -59.85
CA LEU A 332 -12.91 -51.68 -60.34
C LEU A 332 -12.03 -52.53 -61.26
N SER A 333 -12.23 -53.85 -61.25
CA SER A 333 -11.45 -54.81 -62.03
C SER A 333 -11.51 -54.60 -63.55
N ASP A 334 -12.54 -53.92 -64.04
CA ASP A 334 -12.75 -53.58 -65.45
C ASP A 334 -12.15 -52.22 -65.86
N GLY A 335 -11.53 -51.50 -64.91
CA GLY A 335 -10.93 -50.18 -65.14
C GLY A 335 -11.93 -49.06 -65.41
N SER A 336 -13.23 -49.29 -65.21
CA SER A 336 -14.31 -48.37 -65.61
C SER A 336 -14.58 -47.22 -64.63
N GLY A 337 -13.92 -47.20 -63.47
CA GLY A 337 -14.07 -46.20 -62.41
C GLY A 337 -13.70 -46.75 -61.03
N LEU A 338 -14.04 -46.00 -59.97
CA LEU A 338 -13.89 -46.42 -58.59
C LEU A 338 -15.20 -46.95 -58.02
N GLN A 339 -15.12 -47.95 -57.13
CA GLN A 339 -16.21 -48.33 -56.25
C GLN A 339 -16.01 -47.66 -54.89
N TYR A 340 -16.94 -46.78 -54.52
CA TYR A 340 -16.94 -46.09 -53.23
C TYR A 340 -17.88 -46.77 -52.22
N SER A 341 -17.45 -46.80 -50.97
CA SER A 341 -18.22 -47.22 -49.80
C SER A 341 -17.75 -46.45 -48.58
N ASN A 342 -18.62 -46.25 -47.61
CA ASN A 342 -18.25 -45.77 -46.30
C ASN A 342 -19.01 -46.50 -45.19
N THR A 343 -18.40 -46.48 -44.01
CA THR A 343 -19.03 -46.83 -42.75
C THR A 343 -19.05 -45.59 -41.87
N ALA A 344 -20.21 -45.19 -41.37
CA ALA A 344 -20.34 -44.06 -40.47
C ALA A 344 -20.86 -44.49 -39.10
N VAL A 345 -20.46 -43.77 -38.06
CA VAL A 345 -21.04 -43.93 -36.72
C VAL A 345 -21.88 -42.71 -36.42
N ALA A 346 -23.09 -42.91 -35.93
CA ALA A 346 -24.02 -41.85 -35.60
C ALA A 346 -24.64 -42.05 -34.21
N LEU A 347 -25.24 -40.99 -33.68
CA LEU A 347 -26.01 -41.00 -32.44
C LEU A 347 -27.29 -40.17 -32.60
N PRO A 348 -28.30 -40.33 -31.74
CA PRO A 348 -29.47 -39.45 -31.73
C PRO A 348 -29.04 -37.98 -31.64
N ARG A 349 -29.59 -37.11 -32.50
CA ARG A 349 -29.14 -35.71 -32.62
C ARG A 349 -29.15 -34.96 -31.28
N GLU A 350 -30.15 -35.22 -30.46
CA GLU A 350 -30.34 -34.61 -29.13
C GLU A 350 -29.20 -34.92 -28.15
N THR A 351 -28.49 -36.04 -28.34
CA THR A 351 -27.41 -36.47 -27.45
C THR A 351 -26.18 -35.54 -27.61
N PRO A 352 -25.79 -34.80 -26.57
CA PRO A 352 -24.66 -33.87 -26.67
C PRO A 352 -23.34 -34.62 -26.86
N ILE A 353 -22.57 -34.22 -27.87
CA ILE A 353 -21.20 -34.73 -28.08
C ILE A 353 -20.23 -33.95 -27.18
N ARG A 354 -19.54 -34.65 -26.28
CA ARG A 354 -18.53 -34.06 -25.38
C ARG A 354 -17.15 -34.64 -25.65
N PRO A 355 -16.10 -33.81 -25.77
CA PRO A 355 -14.72 -34.29 -25.77
C PRO A 355 -14.39 -35.06 -24.49
N GLU A 356 -13.40 -35.94 -24.57
CA GLU A 356 -12.82 -36.52 -23.37
C GLU A 356 -12.13 -35.42 -22.55
N ARG A 357 -12.24 -35.52 -21.22
CA ARG A 357 -11.56 -34.60 -20.32
C ARG A 357 -10.07 -34.90 -20.34
N ILE A 358 -9.29 -33.94 -20.80
CA ILE A 358 -7.83 -34.00 -20.81
C ILE A 358 -7.33 -33.33 -19.52
N GLU A 359 -6.77 -34.11 -18.60
CA GLU A 359 -6.05 -33.51 -17.48
C GLU A 359 -4.74 -32.86 -17.98
N PRO A 360 -4.34 -31.72 -17.40
CA PRO A 360 -3.04 -31.13 -17.73
C PRO A 360 -1.93 -32.16 -17.57
N GLN A 361 -0.91 -32.11 -18.43
CA GLN A 361 0.33 -32.86 -18.16
C GLN A 361 0.87 -32.50 -16.77
N HIS A 362 1.64 -33.40 -16.16
CA HIS A 362 2.27 -33.15 -14.86
C HIS A 362 2.98 -31.80 -14.87
N LEU A 363 2.40 -30.82 -14.16
CA LEU A 363 3.02 -29.51 -14.05
C LEU A 363 4.34 -29.67 -13.32
N PRO A 364 5.37 -28.86 -13.63
CA PRO A 364 6.54 -28.80 -12.79
C PRO A 364 6.07 -28.49 -11.36
N GLN A 365 6.44 -29.35 -10.40
CA GLN A 365 6.09 -29.14 -8.98
C GLN A 365 6.52 -27.74 -8.53
N PHE A 366 7.63 -27.27 -9.08
CA PHE A 366 8.12 -25.92 -8.93
C PHE A 366 8.77 -25.43 -10.23
N PHE A 367 8.68 -24.13 -10.51
CA PHE A 367 9.44 -23.50 -11.58
C PHE A 367 10.09 -22.20 -11.09
N ALA A 368 11.25 -21.88 -11.66
CA ALA A 368 11.98 -20.67 -11.35
C ALA A 368 11.31 -19.45 -11.98
N ALA A 369 11.34 -18.34 -11.25
CA ALA A 369 10.83 -17.05 -11.69
C ALA A 369 11.65 -15.92 -11.06
N ARG A 370 11.44 -14.69 -11.54
CA ARG A 370 12.05 -13.48 -10.97
C ARG A 370 10.98 -12.47 -10.62
N ILE A 371 11.12 -11.83 -9.47
CA ILE A 371 10.27 -10.70 -9.10
C ILE A 371 10.50 -9.55 -10.07
N GLU A 372 9.42 -8.97 -10.60
CA GLU A 372 9.48 -7.78 -11.45
C GLU A 372 8.84 -6.58 -10.78
N SER A 373 9.58 -5.48 -10.73
CA SER A 373 9.15 -4.19 -10.20
C SER A 373 9.81 -3.04 -10.95
N GLN A 374 9.19 -1.87 -10.92
CA GLN A 374 9.78 -0.62 -11.45
C GLN A 374 10.70 0.08 -10.44
N HIS A 375 10.72 -0.40 -9.20
CA HIS A 375 11.52 0.14 -8.10
C HIS A 375 12.41 -0.95 -7.51
N GLU A 376 13.30 -0.57 -6.58
CA GLU A 376 14.20 -1.52 -5.91
C GLU A 376 13.45 -2.62 -5.14
N TYR A 377 12.32 -2.29 -4.53
CA TYR A 377 11.42 -3.25 -3.87
C TYR A 377 10.33 -3.71 -4.82
N ALA A 378 9.83 -4.92 -4.58
CA ALA A 378 8.64 -5.45 -5.25
C ALA A 378 7.43 -4.53 -5.05
N GLN A 379 6.68 -4.27 -6.13
CA GLN A 379 5.38 -3.62 -6.02
C GLN A 379 4.37 -4.59 -5.39
N LEU A 380 3.93 -4.26 -4.18
CA LEU A 380 2.95 -5.02 -3.41
C LEU A 380 1.54 -4.47 -3.63
N THR A 381 0.54 -5.36 -3.60
CA THR A 381 -0.86 -4.95 -3.45
C THR A 381 -1.19 -4.67 -1.98
N GLN A 382 -2.37 -4.09 -1.71
CA GLN A 382 -2.91 -3.92 -0.35
C GLN A 382 -2.94 -5.24 0.46
N ASN A 383 -3.02 -6.39 -0.22
CA ASN A 383 -3.07 -7.72 0.38
C ASN A 383 -1.69 -8.41 0.40
N GLY A 384 -0.61 -7.73 0.01
CA GLY A 384 0.75 -8.31 0.01
C GLY A 384 1.05 -9.27 -1.13
N TYR A 385 0.35 -9.16 -2.26
CA TYR A 385 0.58 -10.00 -3.45
C TYR A 385 1.70 -9.45 -4.33
N TYR A 386 2.38 -10.37 -5.01
CA TYR A 386 3.55 -10.11 -5.83
C TYR A 386 3.26 -10.36 -7.32
N ARG A 387 4.10 -9.76 -8.17
CA ARG A 387 4.22 -10.12 -9.58
C ARG A 387 5.61 -10.69 -9.85
N PHE A 388 5.68 -11.59 -10.81
CA PHE A 388 6.92 -12.22 -11.23
C PHE A 388 6.92 -12.44 -12.75
N ARG A 389 8.08 -12.80 -13.29
CA ARG A 389 8.22 -13.36 -14.64
C ARG A 389 8.78 -14.77 -14.54
N PRO A 390 8.05 -15.80 -15.03
CA PRO A 390 8.60 -17.14 -15.13
C PRO A 390 9.84 -17.16 -16.02
N GLU A 391 10.86 -17.96 -15.70
CA GLU A 391 12.09 -17.98 -16.50
C GLU A 391 11.88 -18.51 -17.94
N PHE A 392 10.88 -19.36 -18.14
CA PHE A 392 10.48 -19.83 -19.48
C PHE A 392 9.81 -18.74 -20.34
N GLU A 393 9.46 -17.60 -19.74
CA GLU A 393 8.94 -16.42 -20.43
C GLU A 393 10.08 -15.38 -20.57
N THR A 394 11.10 -15.68 -21.36
CA THR A 394 12.25 -14.78 -21.50
C THR A 394 11.85 -13.50 -22.26
N PRO A 395 12.16 -12.29 -21.75
CA PRO A 395 11.89 -11.04 -22.45
C PRO A 395 12.73 -10.98 -23.74
N THR A 396 12.05 -11.10 -24.88
CA THR A 396 12.59 -10.84 -26.21
C THR A 396 11.87 -9.64 -26.81
N GLU A 397 12.35 -9.09 -27.93
CA GLU A 397 11.63 -8.03 -28.66
C GLU A 397 10.19 -8.44 -29.08
N ARG A 398 9.86 -9.74 -28.97
CA ARG A 398 8.54 -10.31 -29.26
C ARG A 398 7.75 -10.72 -28.02
N SER A 399 8.22 -10.40 -26.81
CA SER A 399 7.50 -10.74 -25.59
C SER A 399 6.17 -10.00 -25.52
N GLU A 400 5.09 -10.76 -25.38
CA GLU A 400 3.72 -10.24 -25.39
C GLU A 400 3.39 -9.43 -24.12
N TYR A 401 4.15 -9.62 -23.04
CA TYR A 401 3.92 -9.00 -21.75
C TYR A 401 4.99 -7.98 -21.39
N SER A 402 4.55 -6.74 -21.14
CA SER A 402 5.39 -5.67 -20.60
C SER A 402 5.97 -6.05 -19.23
N HIS A 403 6.93 -5.26 -18.76
CA HIS A 403 7.53 -5.40 -17.44
C HIS A 403 6.44 -5.44 -16.34
N ALA A 404 6.57 -6.37 -15.40
CA ALA A 404 5.62 -6.64 -14.33
C ALA A 404 4.19 -6.99 -14.79
N GLN A 405 4.03 -7.59 -15.98
CA GLN A 405 2.73 -8.07 -16.48
C GLN A 405 2.71 -9.56 -16.86
N ALA A 406 3.82 -10.28 -16.62
CA ALA A 406 4.00 -11.68 -17.04
C ALA A 406 3.45 -12.73 -16.06
N SER A 407 2.80 -12.32 -14.97
CA SER A 407 2.14 -13.22 -14.01
C SER A 407 0.84 -12.63 -13.47
N PRO A 408 -0.06 -13.47 -12.91
CA PRO A 408 -1.10 -12.97 -12.02
C PRO A 408 -0.48 -12.38 -10.76
N LEU A 409 -1.32 -11.72 -9.95
CA LEU A 409 -0.99 -11.40 -8.57
C LEU A 409 -0.98 -12.70 -7.77
N VAL A 410 0.14 -13.01 -7.12
CA VAL A 410 0.31 -14.26 -6.37
C VAL A 410 0.69 -14.01 -4.92
N GLU A 411 0.28 -14.94 -4.07
CA GLU A 411 0.65 -14.95 -2.66
C GLU A 411 2.04 -15.56 -2.48
N ARG A 412 2.74 -15.16 -1.41
CA ARG A 412 3.89 -15.91 -0.90
C ARG A 412 3.44 -16.78 0.26
N ILE A 413 3.90 -18.02 0.31
CA ILE A 413 3.77 -18.89 1.47
C ILE A 413 4.59 -18.30 2.63
N LEU A 414 3.94 -18.01 3.76
CA LEU A 414 4.56 -17.42 4.93
C LEU A 414 4.76 -18.47 6.04
N PRO A 415 5.88 -18.41 6.80
CA PRO A 415 6.08 -19.28 7.96
C PRO A 415 5.06 -19.08 9.09
N TYR A 416 4.50 -17.87 9.21
CA TYR A 416 3.50 -17.51 10.23
C TYR A 416 2.54 -16.45 9.69
N SER A 417 1.25 -16.66 9.89
CA SER A 417 0.16 -15.76 9.49
C SER A 417 -1.04 -15.93 10.42
N SER A 418 -1.80 -14.85 10.64
CA SER A 418 -3.06 -14.91 11.39
C SER A 418 -4.15 -15.72 10.67
N PRO A 419 -5.10 -16.30 11.44
CA PRO A 419 -6.34 -16.79 10.86
C PRO A 419 -7.19 -15.62 10.33
N LYS A 420 -7.97 -15.87 9.28
CA LYS A 420 -8.90 -14.88 8.72
C LYS A 420 -10.09 -14.68 9.66
N THR A 421 -9.97 -13.78 10.63
CA THR A 421 -11.09 -13.35 11.51
C THR A 421 -11.57 -11.96 11.08
N LYS A 422 -12.84 -11.64 11.36
CA LYS A 422 -13.44 -10.34 11.00
C LYS A 422 -12.94 -9.17 11.87
N GLU A 423 -12.30 -9.48 13.00
CA GLU A 423 -12.00 -8.54 14.08
C GLU A 423 -10.53 -8.58 14.53
N GLY A 424 -9.68 -9.37 13.85
CA GLY A 424 -8.27 -9.52 14.21
C GLY A 424 -7.35 -8.59 13.43
N GLU A 425 -6.35 -8.04 14.10
CA GLU A 425 -5.24 -7.32 13.46
C GLU A 425 -4.36 -8.26 12.62
N ALA A 426 -3.74 -7.73 11.57
CA ALA A 426 -2.82 -8.50 10.74
C ALA A 426 -1.54 -8.84 11.51
N VAL A 427 -1.28 -10.13 11.73
CA VAL A 427 -0.01 -10.62 12.31
C VAL A 427 0.64 -11.65 11.38
N GLY A 428 1.98 -11.64 11.27
CA GLY A 428 2.69 -12.56 10.40
C GLY A 428 4.17 -12.23 10.19
N TRP A 429 4.85 -13.07 9.42
CA TRP A 429 6.22 -12.84 8.98
C TRP A 429 6.24 -12.33 7.54
N HIS A 430 6.74 -11.11 7.31
CA HIS A 430 6.80 -10.55 5.96
C HIS A 430 8.08 -9.73 5.71
N PHE A 431 9.01 -10.30 4.96
CA PHE A 431 10.13 -9.55 4.35
C PHE A 431 9.75 -9.17 2.91
N PRO A 432 9.64 -7.87 2.56
CA PRO A 432 9.39 -7.46 1.19
C PRO A 432 10.50 -7.94 0.27
N MET A 433 10.13 -8.54 -0.87
CA MET A 433 11.11 -8.98 -1.86
C MET A 433 11.68 -7.80 -2.64
N LEU A 434 12.91 -7.95 -3.12
CA LEU A 434 13.55 -6.97 -4.01
C LEU A 434 13.22 -7.29 -5.47
N ASN A 435 13.29 -6.27 -6.33
CA ASN A 435 13.30 -6.48 -7.77
C ASN A 435 14.42 -7.46 -8.16
N ASP A 436 14.17 -8.28 -9.19
CA ASP A 436 15.07 -9.33 -9.67
C ASP A 436 15.39 -10.45 -8.66
N SER A 437 14.72 -10.50 -7.51
CA SER A 437 14.83 -11.64 -6.59
C SER A 437 14.45 -12.92 -7.32
N SER A 438 15.36 -13.89 -7.35
CA SER A 438 15.14 -15.21 -7.93
C SER A 438 14.31 -16.04 -6.96
N ILE A 439 13.16 -16.52 -7.42
CA ILE A 439 12.14 -17.18 -6.61
C ILE A 439 11.73 -18.52 -7.21
N LEU A 440 11.11 -19.34 -6.37
CA LEU A 440 10.51 -20.61 -6.75
C LEU A 440 8.99 -20.52 -6.60
N VAL A 441 8.27 -20.84 -7.67
CA VAL A 441 6.80 -20.78 -7.74
C VAL A 441 6.22 -22.18 -7.88
N THR A 442 5.11 -22.44 -7.20
CA THR A 442 4.34 -23.68 -7.32
C THR A 442 2.90 -23.43 -7.73
N CYS A 443 2.24 -24.45 -8.27
CA CYS A 443 0.79 -24.47 -8.53
C CYS A 443 0.12 -25.34 -7.46
N LEU A 444 -0.55 -24.72 -6.48
CA LEU A 444 -1.15 -25.45 -5.37
C LEU A 444 -2.19 -26.43 -5.89
N ASN A 445 -2.06 -27.70 -5.48
CA ASN A 445 -2.87 -28.81 -5.95
C ASN A 445 -2.90 -28.98 -7.49
N ASN A 446 -1.79 -28.66 -8.17
CA ASN A 446 -1.67 -28.77 -9.63
C ASN A 446 -2.67 -27.85 -10.39
N ASP A 447 -3.09 -26.74 -9.78
CA ASP A 447 -4.00 -25.75 -10.41
C ASP A 447 -3.24 -24.46 -10.76
N PRO A 448 -3.09 -24.10 -12.05
CA PRO A 448 -2.41 -22.88 -12.47
C PRO A 448 -3.13 -21.59 -12.04
N ASN A 449 -4.40 -21.66 -11.60
CA ASN A 449 -5.10 -20.50 -11.03
C ASN A 449 -4.74 -20.26 -9.56
N ARG A 450 -3.99 -21.17 -8.93
CA ARG A 450 -3.57 -21.10 -7.53
C ARG A 450 -2.06 -21.16 -7.42
N MET A 451 -1.39 -20.22 -8.06
CA MET A 451 0.05 -20.08 -7.96
C MET A 451 0.46 -19.45 -6.62
N ALA A 452 1.56 -19.93 -6.05
CA ALA A 452 2.14 -19.37 -4.84
C ALA A 452 3.68 -19.37 -4.90
N ILE A 453 4.29 -18.33 -4.35
CA ILE A 453 5.73 -18.24 -4.17
C ILE A 453 6.11 -19.03 -2.92
N VAL A 454 7.03 -19.99 -3.05
CA VAL A 454 7.40 -20.89 -1.96
C VAL A 454 8.71 -20.48 -1.29
N GLY A 455 9.62 -19.87 -2.03
CA GLY A 455 10.91 -19.46 -1.50
C GLY A 455 11.79 -18.78 -2.54
N PHE A 456 13.05 -18.60 -2.17
CA PHE A 456 14.08 -17.96 -2.99
C PHE A 456 15.06 -18.99 -3.52
N ILE A 457 15.62 -18.70 -4.69
CA ILE A 457 16.76 -19.40 -5.27
C ILE A 457 17.91 -18.40 -5.25
N PRO A 458 19.07 -18.70 -4.64
CA PRO A 458 20.23 -17.82 -4.73
C PRO A 458 20.61 -17.59 -6.20
N SER A 459 20.74 -16.33 -6.62
CA SER A 459 21.19 -16.02 -7.98
C SER A 459 22.67 -16.39 -8.14
N LEU A 460 23.04 -16.90 -9.30
CA LEU A 460 24.43 -17.26 -9.60
C LEU A 460 25.37 -16.07 -9.37
N GLY A 461 26.37 -16.23 -8.48
CA GLY A 461 27.34 -15.18 -8.13
C GLY A 461 26.89 -14.21 -7.02
N LYS A 462 25.73 -14.42 -6.38
CA LYS A 462 25.31 -13.72 -5.17
C LYS A 462 25.16 -14.71 -4.02
N ASP A 463 26.25 -14.88 -3.26
CA ASP A 463 26.25 -15.75 -2.09
C ASP A 463 25.36 -15.20 -0.97
N GLY A 464 24.81 -16.10 -0.16
CA GLY A 464 24.03 -15.74 1.01
C GLY A 464 24.88 -15.11 2.12
N PRO A 465 24.24 -14.64 3.21
CA PRO A 465 24.94 -14.03 4.34
C PRO A 465 25.81 -15.03 5.14
N VAL A 466 25.60 -16.33 4.95
CA VAL A 466 26.35 -17.42 5.57
C VAL A 466 27.04 -18.23 4.47
N SER A 467 28.32 -18.49 4.69
CA SER A 467 29.26 -19.18 3.81
C SER A 467 30.11 -20.14 4.64
N ASP A 468 31.02 -20.86 4.00
CA ASP A 468 32.03 -21.69 4.67
C ASP A 468 32.89 -20.88 5.66
N SER A 469 33.16 -19.62 5.36
CA SER A 469 33.97 -18.73 6.21
C SER A 469 33.30 -18.33 7.53
N ASN A 470 31.98 -18.50 7.66
CA ASN A 470 31.21 -18.10 8.84
C ASN A 470 30.06 -19.07 9.17
N GLN A 471 30.32 -20.37 9.01
CA GLN A 471 29.35 -21.46 9.15
C GLN A 471 28.68 -21.60 10.54
N THR A 472 29.27 -21.02 11.59
CA THR A 472 28.73 -21.01 12.95
C THR A 472 27.75 -19.86 13.21
N GLN A 473 27.53 -18.99 12.22
CA GLN A 473 26.68 -17.82 12.34
C GLN A 473 25.29 -18.06 11.74
N HIS A 474 24.25 -17.62 12.44
CA HIS A 474 22.87 -17.53 11.96
C HIS A 474 22.53 -16.06 11.79
N ARG A 475 22.19 -15.66 10.56
CA ARG A 475 22.12 -14.24 10.18
C ARG A 475 20.83 -13.91 9.44
N ILE A 476 20.14 -12.86 9.90
CA ILE A 476 19.07 -12.20 9.15
C ILE A 476 19.56 -10.80 8.78
N VAL A 477 19.79 -10.55 7.50
CA VAL A 477 20.37 -9.30 6.98
C VAL A 477 19.40 -8.65 6.00
N THR A 478 19.06 -7.38 6.22
CA THR A 478 18.22 -6.60 5.30
C THR A 478 19.06 -5.88 4.23
N SER A 479 18.43 -5.35 3.18
CA SER A 479 19.09 -4.59 2.11
C SER A 479 19.83 -3.34 2.63
N SER A 480 19.29 -2.69 3.65
CA SER A 480 19.95 -1.56 4.35
C SER A 480 21.00 -2.01 5.36
N GLN A 481 21.34 -3.30 5.41
CA GLN A 481 22.31 -3.91 6.32
C GLN A 481 21.97 -3.76 7.81
N ASN A 482 20.68 -3.80 8.16
CA ASN A 482 20.29 -4.11 9.53
C ASN A 482 20.44 -5.62 9.73
N GLU A 483 21.03 -6.02 10.85
CA GLU A 483 21.41 -7.40 11.09
C GLU A 483 20.96 -7.89 12.46
N LEU A 484 20.36 -9.08 12.46
CA LEU A 484 20.22 -9.94 13.63
C LEU A 484 21.20 -11.11 13.48
N LEU A 485 22.13 -11.23 14.42
CA LEU A 485 23.20 -12.22 14.44
C LEU A 485 23.09 -13.10 15.69
N MET A 486 23.16 -14.41 15.48
CA MET A 486 23.46 -15.40 16.52
C MET A 486 24.75 -16.13 16.11
N ASP A 487 25.79 -16.06 16.93
CA ASP A 487 27.08 -16.70 16.65
C ASP A 487 27.33 -17.82 17.67
N ASP A 488 27.38 -19.07 17.17
CA ASP A 488 27.65 -20.28 17.94
C ASP A 488 29.14 -20.67 17.92
N SER A 489 30.02 -19.73 17.57
CA SER A 489 31.47 -19.96 17.58
C SER A 489 31.93 -20.45 18.97
N PRO A 490 32.75 -21.51 19.04
CA PRO A 490 33.23 -22.04 20.32
C PRO A 490 33.92 -20.97 21.17
N ASN A 491 33.54 -20.88 22.45
CA ASN A 491 34.05 -19.94 23.44
C ASN A 491 33.85 -18.44 23.10
N ASN A 492 33.00 -18.16 22.11
CA ASN A 492 32.69 -16.80 21.67
C ASN A 492 31.22 -16.74 21.22
N HIS A 493 30.32 -16.81 22.20
CA HIS A 493 28.89 -16.77 21.97
C HIS A 493 28.42 -15.33 21.87
N ARG A 494 27.63 -15.03 20.84
CA ARG A 494 27.18 -13.67 20.61
C ARG A 494 25.74 -13.63 20.11
N PHE A 495 24.95 -12.74 20.70
CA PHE A 495 23.65 -12.34 20.16
C PHE A 495 23.68 -10.83 19.95
N ALA A 496 23.55 -10.38 18.69
CA ALA A 496 23.68 -8.97 18.37
C ALA A 496 22.58 -8.50 17.42
N LEU A 497 22.09 -7.29 17.70
CA LEU A 497 21.22 -6.53 16.82
C LEU A 497 21.91 -5.20 16.52
N PHE A 498 22.20 -4.94 15.25
CA PHE A 498 22.84 -3.67 14.88
C PHE A 498 22.37 -3.14 13.52
N THR A 499 22.44 -1.82 13.39
CA THR A 499 22.23 -1.10 12.13
C THR A 499 23.50 -1.11 11.28
N PHE A 500 23.43 -0.59 10.06
CA PHE A 500 24.58 -0.47 9.16
C PHE A 500 25.83 0.07 9.90
N ASP A 501 26.95 -0.63 9.71
CA ASP A 501 28.26 -0.29 10.28
C ASP A 501 28.33 -0.24 11.83
N GLY A 502 27.34 -0.83 12.52
CA GLY A 502 27.33 -0.89 13.98
C GLY A 502 27.09 0.45 14.66
N GLN A 503 26.53 1.44 13.94
CA GLN A 503 26.28 2.79 14.47
C GLN A 503 25.30 2.81 15.64
N THR A 504 24.34 1.88 15.63
CA THR A 504 23.45 1.59 16.76
C THR A 504 23.45 0.09 16.99
N MET A 505 23.71 -0.34 18.22
CA MET A 505 23.92 -1.75 18.53
C MET A 505 23.45 -2.12 19.94
N LEU A 506 22.80 -3.28 20.01
CA LEU A 506 22.65 -4.09 21.23
C LEU A 506 23.47 -5.36 21.04
N ASP A 507 24.47 -5.57 21.89
CA ASP A 507 25.40 -6.71 21.82
C ASP A 507 25.43 -7.45 23.14
N LEU A 508 25.03 -8.72 23.12
CA LEU A 508 25.16 -9.65 24.23
C LEU A 508 26.33 -10.57 23.89
N PHE A 509 27.45 -10.37 24.57
CA PHE A 509 28.69 -11.06 24.31
C PHE A 509 29.09 -11.92 25.50
N GLY A 510 29.55 -13.14 25.21
CA GLY A 510 30.11 -14.05 26.20
C GLY A 510 31.29 -14.82 25.68
N SER A 511 32.39 -14.77 26.44
CA SER A 511 33.60 -15.57 26.23
C SER A 511 34.13 -16.08 27.55
N ASP A 512 35.13 -16.96 27.53
CA ASP A 512 35.79 -17.47 28.74
C ASP A 512 36.44 -16.37 29.60
N LYS A 513 36.70 -15.19 29.03
CA LYS A 513 37.41 -14.08 29.69
C LYS A 513 36.50 -12.94 30.11
N GLU A 514 35.40 -12.73 29.39
CA GLU A 514 34.59 -11.53 29.53
C GLU A 514 33.15 -11.78 29.08
N HIS A 515 32.22 -11.23 29.84
CA HIS A 515 30.80 -11.16 29.52
C HIS A 515 30.34 -9.71 29.64
N TYR A 516 29.65 -9.21 28.64
CA TYR A 516 29.08 -7.88 28.70
C TYR A 516 27.77 -7.77 27.91
N ILE A 517 26.97 -6.78 28.29
CA ILE A 517 25.86 -6.27 27.50
C ILE A 517 26.23 -4.84 27.11
N ARG A 518 26.24 -4.54 25.82
CA ARG A 518 26.60 -3.23 25.30
C ARG A 518 25.43 -2.60 24.55
N LEU A 519 25.11 -1.36 24.93
CA LEU A 519 24.21 -0.48 24.20
C LEU A 519 25.05 0.68 23.63
N THR A 520 25.11 0.80 22.31
CA THR A 520 25.93 1.82 21.63
C THR A 520 25.10 2.65 20.67
N CYS A 521 25.31 3.96 20.68
CA CYS A 521 24.78 4.91 19.69
C CYS A 521 25.86 5.94 19.37
N ILE A 522 26.43 5.91 18.16
CA ILE A 522 27.59 6.74 17.79
C ILE A 522 27.17 8.19 17.45
N TYR A 523 26.03 8.36 16.78
CA TYR A 523 25.59 9.65 16.24
C TYR A 523 24.28 10.18 16.89
N GLY A 524 23.92 9.71 18.08
CA GLY A 524 22.67 10.08 18.74
C GLY A 524 22.62 9.78 20.23
N GLY A 525 21.42 9.81 20.81
CA GLY A 525 21.19 9.56 22.24
C GLY A 525 20.52 8.22 22.53
N ILE A 526 20.63 7.76 23.77
CA ILE A 526 19.92 6.58 24.31
C ILE A 526 18.83 7.09 25.26
N ASN A 527 17.56 6.77 24.97
CA ASN A 527 16.41 7.16 25.81
C ASN A 527 15.82 5.94 26.52
N LEU A 528 15.81 5.93 27.86
CA LEU A 528 15.23 4.87 28.68
C LEU A 528 13.98 5.39 29.41
N ASN A 529 12.80 4.87 29.07
CA ASN A 529 11.51 5.29 29.63
C ASN A 529 10.78 4.10 30.26
N ALA A 530 10.26 4.26 31.49
CA ALA A 530 9.42 3.24 32.14
C ALA A 530 8.20 3.88 32.81
N SER A 531 7.04 3.24 32.71
CA SER A 531 5.79 3.73 33.34
C SER A 531 5.78 3.59 34.86
N LEU A 532 6.58 2.67 35.40
CA LEU A 532 6.63 2.38 36.83
C LEU A 532 8.02 2.63 37.40
N THR A 533 9.03 1.86 36.98
CA THR A 533 10.36 1.90 37.62
C THR A 533 11.47 1.53 36.64
N VAL A 534 12.60 2.23 36.73
CA VAL A 534 13.91 1.82 36.20
C VAL A 534 14.83 1.60 37.40
N GLN A 535 15.42 0.41 37.52
CA GLN A 535 16.32 0.06 38.63
C GLN A 535 17.70 -0.33 38.08
N MET A 536 18.76 0.23 38.67
CA MET A 536 20.16 -0.12 38.39
C MET A 536 20.83 -0.44 39.72
N SER A 537 21.51 -1.59 39.81
CA SER A 537 22.22 -2.02 41.00
C SER A 537 23.49 -2.78 40.61
N ALA A 538 24.61 -2.44 41.24
CA ALA A 538 25.87 -3.17 41.13
C ALA A 538 26.40 -3.44 42.55
N GLN A 539 27.14 -4.54 42.72
CA GLN A 539 27.71 -4.89 44.03
C GLN A 539 28.95 -4.05 44.38
N GLU A 540 29.71 -3.62 43.36
CA GLU A 540 30.93 -2.84 43.55
C GLU A 540 30.69 -1.36 43.25
N SER A 541 30.46 -1.02 41.98
CA SER A 541 30.38 0.39 41.56
C SER A 541 29.35 0.63 40.47
N ILE A 542 28.73 1.81 40.51
CA ILE A 542 27.99 2.40 39.38
C ILE A 542 28.65 3.74 39.06
N VAL A 543 29.04 3.94 37.81
CA VAL A 543 29.72 5.15 37.34
C VAL A 543 28.84 5.86 36.30
N PHE A 544 28.66 7.16 36.48
CA PHE A 544 28.03 8.04 35.50
C PHE A 544 29.05 9.08 35.04
N GLU A 545 29.34 9.09 33.74
CA GLU A 545 30.33 10.00 33.14
C GLU A 545 29.67 10.77 31.99
N ALA A 546 29.92 12.08 31.92
CA ALA A 546 29.51 12.92 30.80
C ALA A 546 30.58 13.98 30.51
N GLY A 547 30.90 14.17 29.23
CA GLY A 547 31.90 15.17 28.82
C GLY A 547 31.44 16.63 28.90
N GLN A 548 30.17 16.90 29.21
CA GLN A 548 29.63 18.27 29.31
C GLN A 548 28.71 18.44 30.53
N GLN A 549 27.60 17.72 30.60
CA GLN A 549 26.56 17.97 31.61
C GLN A 549 25.82 16.68 32.02
N ILE A 550 25.42 16.62 33.29
CA ILE A 550 24.50 15.63 33.85
C ILE A 550 23.35 16.39 34.52
N ASP A 551 22.11 16.14 34.09
CA ASP A 551 20.90 16.74 34.67
C ASP A 551 20.05 15.71 35.40
N ILE A 552 19.68 16.01 36.66
CA ILE A 552 18.76 15.18 37.46
C ILE A 552 17.53 16.03 37.79
N LYS A 553 16.37 15.62 37.27
CA LYS A 553 15.09 16.32 37.47
C LYS A 553 14.02 15.39 38.04
N ALA A 554 13.58 15.67 39.26
CA ALA A 554 12.48 14.95 39.91
C ALA A 554 11.28 15.87 40.16
N LYS A 555 10.06 15.35 40.02
CA LYS A 555 8.82 16.11 40.31
C LYS A 555 8.48 16.17 41.80
N GLN A 556 8.85 15.14 42.56
CA GLN A 556 8.52 15.01 43.98
C GLN A 556 9.79 15.03 44.84
N GLN A 557 10.70 14.09 44.61
CA GLN A 557 11.89 13.92 45.43
C GLN A 557 13.06 13.32 44.63
N ALA A 558 14.27 13.78 44.93
CA ALA A 558 15.53 13.13 44.58
C ALA A 558 16.33 12.95 45.89
N SER A 559 16.98 11.80 46.08
CA SER A 559 17.71 11.45 47.31
C SER A 559 18.99 10.69 47.00
N ILE A 560 20.08 11.05 47.67
CA ILE A 560 21.34 10.31 47.72
C ILE A 560 21.55 9.93 49.18
N ILE A 561 21.69 8.63 49.46
CA ILE A 561 21.78 8.09 50.81
C ILE A 561 22.94 7.09 50.83
N THR A 562 23.75 7.18 51.88
CA THR A 562 24.82 6.22 52.21
C THR A 562 24.51 5.63 53.59
N GLU A 563 24.77 4.34 53.78
CA GLU A 563 24.53 3.67 55.06
C GLU A 563 25.73 3.75 56.02
N ASN A 564 26.97 3.87 55.49
CA ASN A 564 28.19 3.73 56.28
C ASN A 564 29.15 4.93 56.12
N ASP A 565 29.51 5.27 54.88
CA ASP A 565 30.57 6.26 54.59
C ASP A 565 30.01 7.64 54.20
N ALA A 566 30.83 8.50 53.61
CA ALA A 566 30.48 9.89 53.28
C ALA A 566 29.73 10.05 51.95
N ILE A 567 29.00 11.15 51.83
CA ILE A 567 28.59 11.73 50.54
C ILE A 567 29.49 12.94 50.28
N THR A 568 30.18 12.95 49.13
CA THR A 568 31.07 14.04 48.74
C THR A 568 30.55 14.72 47.48
N PHE A 569 30.41 16.04 47.53
CA PHE A 569 30.20 16.88 46.36
C PHE A 569 31.41 17.80 46.20
N GLN A 570 32.02 17.84 45.02
CA GLN A 570 33.21 18.65 44.73
C GLN A 570 33.03 19.36 43.39
N SER A 571 33.46 20.62 43.31
CA SER A 571 33.50 21.42 42.08
C SER A 571 34.82 22.16 42.01
N ALA A 572 35.39 22.28 40.80
CA ALA A 572 36.66 22.97 40.58
C ALA A 572 36.52 24.49 40.54
N GLU A 573 35.34 25.01 40.15
CA GLU A 573 35.10 26.45 39.99
C GLU A 573 34.03 26.97 40.95
N GLU A 574 32.81 26.45 40.84
CA GLU A 574 31.65 26.97 41.57
C GLU A 574 30.68 25.84 41.95
N MET A 575 30.10 25.94 43.15
CA MET A 575 29.00 25.08 43.59
C MET A 575 27.84 25.95 44.07
N ASN A 576 26.67 25.81 43.43
CA ASN A 576 25.46 26.58 43.74
C ASN A 576 24.38 25.68 44.34
N LEU A 577 23.83 26.09 45.48
CA LEU A 577 22.70 25.43 46.15
C LEU A 577 21.56 26.43 46.33
N GLU A 578 20.46 26.23 45.61
CA GLU A 578 19.30 27.13 45.63
C GLU A 578 18.01 26.38 45.97
N SER A 579 17.16 26.99 46.79
CA SER A 579 15.81 26.51 47.09
C SER A 579 14.82 27.66 47.11
N LYS A 580 13.63 27.46 46.53
CA LYS A 580 12.57 28.48 46.48
C LYS A 580 11.95 28.76 47.84
N ASN A 581 11.81 27.73 48.67
CA ASN A 581 11.15 27.83 49.96
C ASN A 581 12.19 27.79 51.08
N ASN A 582 12.78 26.61 51.32
CA ASN A 582 13.70 26.37 52.42
C ASN A 582 14.93 25.61 51.93
N LEU A 583 16.12 26.08 52.31
CA LEU A 583 17.36 25.31 52.28
C LEU A 583 17.71 24.94 53.73
N SER A 584 17.88 23.65 54.02
CA SER A 584 18.26 23.14 55.34
C SER A 584 19.56 22.36 55.24
N ILE A 585 20.50 22.68 56.13
CA ILE A 585 21.73 21.93 56.37
C ILE A 585 21.69 21.58 57.85
N THR A 586 21.69 20.29 58.18
CA THR A 586 21.46 19.83 59.55
C THR A 586 22.39 18.66 59.84
N SER A 587 23.09 18.75 60.96
CA SER A 587 23.78 17.62 61.58
C SER A 587 23.05 17.26 62.87
N THR A 588 22.77 15.97 63.07
CA THR A 588 22.02 15.47 64.24
C THR A 588 22.92 15.11 65.42
N GLU A 589 24.17 14.71 65.15
CA GLU A 589 25.13 14.28 66.18
C GLU A 589 26.40 15.13 66.18
N GLY A 590 26.93 15.49 65.02
CA GLY A 590 28.17 16.26 64.87
C GLY A 590 27.96 17.74 64.53
N ASP A 591 29.04 18.41 64.14
CA ASP A 591 29.04 19.84 63.81
C ASP A 591 28.72 20.12 62.34
N VAL A 592 28.20 21.31 62.05
CA VAL A 592 28.15 21.89 60.70
C VAL A 592 29.27 22.92 60.58
N SER A 593 30.25 22.66 59.70
CA SER A 593 31.41 23.53 59.49
C SER A 593 31.34 24.25 58.14
N ILE A 594 31.61 25.56 58.12
CA ILE A 594 31.77 26.36 56.90
C ILE A 594 33.14 27.05 56.99
N TRP A 595 33.99 26.81 55.99
CA TRP A 595 35.37 27.29 56.00
C TRP A 595 35.74 27.91 54.64
N ALA A 596 36.50 29.01 54.67
CA ALA A 596 37.05 29.66 53.49
C ALA A 596 38.49 30.10 53.74
N GLN A 597 39.43 29.64 52.91
CA GLN A 597 40.87 29.81 53.17
C GLN A 597 41.40 31.20 52.80
N ALA A 598 41.01 31.73 51.64
CA ALA A 598 41.60 32.96 51.07
C ALA A 598 40.61 34.13 50.92
N LYS A 599 39.31 33.87 50.95
CA LYS A 599 38.25 34.87 50.74
C LYS A 599 37.28 34.88 51.92
N PRO A 600 36.59 36.01 52.18
CA PRO A 600 35.64 36.09 53.26
C PRO A 600 34.43 35.18 53.03
N ILE A 601 33.88 34.63 54.11
CA ILE A 601 32.52 34.08 54.12
C ILE A 601 31.55 35.26 54.17
N THR A 602 30.67 35.39 53.17
CA THR A 602 29.66 36.45 53.09
C THR A 602 28.26 35.89 53.26
N GLN A 603 27.48 36.43 54.20
CA GLN A 603 26.08 36.08 54.41
C GLN A 603 25.20 37.30 54.13
N HIS A 604 24.21 37.15 53.26
CA HIS A 604 23.29 38.21 52.88
C HIS A 604 21.85 37.76 53.11
N ALA A 605 21.07 38.56 53.84
CA ALA A 605 19.64 38.31 54.04
C ALA A 605 18.83 39.59 53.81
N LYS A 606 17.76 39.52 52.99
CA LYS A 606 16.91 40.69 52.67
C LYS A 606 15.94 41.04 53.80
N ASN A 607 15.38 40.03 54.47
CA ASN A 607 14.33 40.19 55.48
C ASN A 607 14.79 39.77 56.89
N GLY A 608 16.10 39.86 57.16
CA GLY A 608 16.70 39.56 58.46
C GLY A 608 17.55 38.28 58.47
N LEU A 609 18.59 38.29 59.30
CA LEU A 609 19.43 37.15 59.64
C LEU A 609 19.17 36.82 61.11
N MET A 610 18.74 35.60 61.41
CA MET A 610 18.49 35.13 62.78
C MET A 610 19.47 34.01 63.11
N GLN A 611 20.19 34.15 64.22
CA GLN A 611 20.99 33.10 64.82
C GLN A 611 20.35 32.74 66.16
N THR A 612 20.05 31.46 66.36
CA THR A 612 19.41 30.97 67.59
C THR A 612 20.20 29.79 68.12
N VAL A 613 20.60 29.87 69.39
CA VAL A 613 21.22 28.78 70.12
C VAL A 613 20.27 28.36 71.23
N SER A 614 19.72 27.15 71.14
CA SER A 614 18.62 26.70 72.02
C SER A 614 19.08 26.11 73.36
N GLY A 615 20.37 25.82 73.55
CA GLY A 615 20.87 25.08 74.72
C GLY A 615 22.36 25.24 75.03
N GLY A 616 22.99 26.34 74.62
CA GLY A 616 24.43 26.58 74.80
C GLY A 616 24.83 28.04 74.53
N ASN A 617 26.13 28.28 74.35
CA ASN A 617 26.68 29.61 74.07
C ASN A 617 26.75 29.89 72.56
N ALA A 618 26.53 31.15 72.17
CA ALA A 618 26.90 31.65 70.85
C ALA A 618 28.20 32.46 70.98
N GLU A 619 29.28 31.99 70.35
CA GLU A 619 30.61 32.61 70.47
C GLU A 619 31.09 33.10 69.11
N THR A 620 31.61 34.32 69.06
CA THR A 620 32.29 34.87 67.86
C THR A 620 33.73 35.21 68.24
N LEU A 621 34.67 34.41 67.75
CA LEU A 621 36.10 34.59 68.00
C LEU A 621 36.79 35.16 66.76
N ILE A 622 37.51 36.28 66.92
CA ILE A 622 38.35 36.89 65.88
C ILE A 622 39.82 36.75 66.27
N GLN A 623 40.53 35.83 65.63
CA GLN A 623 41.96 35.60 65.86
C GLN A 623 42.80 36.60 65.06
N GLY A 624 42.94 37.81 65.61
CA GLY A 624 43.64 38.94 64.97
C GLY A 624 42.75 39.75 64.02
N GLY A 625 42.85 41.08 64.09
CA GLY A 625 42.00 42.02 63.34
C GLY A 625 40.98 42.75 64.23
N SER A 626 39.92 43.30 63.65
CA SER A 626 38.85 44.01 64.35
C SER A 626 37.48 43.45 63.98
N THR A 627 36.56 43.36 64.95
CA THR A 627 35.14 43.17 64.67
C THR A 627 34.45 44.53 64.51
N THR A 628 33.47 44.63 63.62
CA THR A 628 32.68 45.86 63.43
C THR A 628 31.23 45.48 63.19
N VAL A 629 30.34 46.00 64.04
CA VAL A 629 28.89 45.90 63.85
C VAL A 629 28.39 47.30 63.51
N GLN A 630 27.85 47.47 62.29
CA GLN A 630 27.39 48.76 61.80
C GLN A 630 25.90 48.71 61.47
N VAL A 631 25.13 49.63 62.04
CA VAL A 631 23.72 49.87 61.69
C VAL A 631 23.63 51.22 60.98
N ASN A 632 23.25 51.23 59.70
CA ASN A 632 23.13 52.46 58.92
C ASN A 632 21.66 52.93 58.91
N GLY A 633 21.32 53.92 59.75
CA GLY A 633 19.98 54.53 59.80
C GLY A 633 18.91 53.74 60.58
N GLY A 634 19.28 53.08 61.67
CA GLY A 634 18.38 52.34 62.57
C GLY A 634 18.95 52.24 63.99
N GLU A 635 18.35 51.40 64.84
CA GLU A 635 18.78 51.18 66.23
C GLU A 635 19.56 49.86 66.38
N MET A 636 20.63 49.88 67.18
CA MET A 636 21.27 48.67 67.70
C MET A 636 20.71 48.43 69.10
N GLN A 637 19.95 47.35 69.28
CA GLN A 637 19.39 46.95 70.57
C GLN A 637 20.11 45.69 71.06
N LEU A 638 20.63 45.76 72.28
CA LEU A 638 21.14 44.61 73.04
C LEU A 638 20.21 44.42 74.23
N GLU A 639 19.62 43.24 74.34
CA GLU A 639 18.68 42.91 75.41
C GLU A 639 19.12 41.61 76.09
N SER A 640 19.21 41.67 77.41
CA SER A 640 19.58 40.53 78.25
C SER A 640 18.68 40.51 79.48
N GLN A 641 18.24 39.32 79.91
CA GLN A 641 17.63 39.14 81.23
C GLN A 641 18.69 39.09 82.34
N GLY A 642 19.96 38.99 81.96
CA GLY A 642 21.12 39.11 82.83
C GLY A 642 21.86 40.43 82.61
N ASP A 643 23.11 40.47 83.04
CA ASP A 643 23.94 41.65 82.84
C ASP A 643 24.39 41.75 81.38
N ILE A 644 24.48 42.97 80.84
CA ILE A 644 25.14 43.27 79.57
C ILE A 644 26.54 43.78 79.91
N VAL A 645 27.58 43.06 79.52
CA VAL A 645 28.97 43.41 79.84
C VAL A 645 29.79 43.57 78.55
N ILE A 646 30.41 44.73 78.39
CA ILE A 646 31.41 45.02 77.36
C ILE A 646 32.71 45.33 78.08
N THR A 647 33.71 44.46 77.97
CA THR A 647 34.98 44.60 78.70
C THR A 647 36.15 44.17 77.83
N ASP A 648 37.30 44.85 77.99
CA ASP A 648 38.58 44.43 77.42
C ASP A 648 39.51 43.79 78.46
N GLY A 649 39.01 43.57 79.68
CA GLY A 649 39.77 43.06 80.82
C GLY A 649 40.49 44.14 81.65
N THR A 650 40.73 45.32 81.10
CA THR A 650 41.36 46.48 81.77
C THR A 650 40.41 47.65 82.04
N GLY A 651 39.30 47.72 81.31
CA GLY A 651 38.18 48.62 81.50
C GLY A 651 36.94 48.14 80.75
N GLY A 652 35.77 48.69 81.09
CA GLY A 652 34.51 48.23 80.51
C GLY A 652 33.26 48.98 80.95
N ILE A 653 32.14 48.53 80.37
CA ILE A 653 30.78 48.99 80.63
C ILE A 653 29.94 47.77 80.98
N LYS A 654 29.22 47.84 82.09
CA LYS A 654 28.26 46.83 82.53
C LYS A 654 26.93 47.50 82.80
N ILE A 655 25.86 46.89 82.29
CA ILE A 655 24.48 47.23 82.64
C ILE A 655 23.94 46.02 83.40
N ASP A 656 23.58 46.21 84.66
CA ASP A 656 23.02 45.13 85.48
C ASP A 656 21.52 44.93 85.22
N GLN A 657 20.94 43.87 85.81
CA GLN A 657 19.52 43.54 85.68
C GLN A 657 18.56 44.62 86.23
N GLN A 658 19.05 45.56 87.04
CA GLN A 658 18.28 46.66 87.60
C GLN A 658 18.39 47.95 86.76
N GLY A 659 19.22 47.95 85.71
CA GLY A 659 19.45 49.08 84.82
C GLY A 659 20.55 50.03 85.27
N ASN A 660 21.33 49.67 86.30
CA ASN A 660 22.46 50.50 86.73
C ASN A 660 23.63 50.31 85.76
N ILE A 661 24.26 51.43 85.39
CA ILE A 661 25.42 51.44 84.51
C ILE A 661 26.70 51.55 85.35
N LYS A 662 27.51 50.49 85.36
CA LYS A 662 28.85 50.48 85.94
C LYS A 662 29.89 50.68 84.85
N LEU A 663 30.73 51.71 85.01
CA LEU A 663 31.87 52.01 84.15
C LEU A 663 33.15 51.83 84.96
N TRP A 664 34.17 51.16 84.42
CA TRP A 664 35.46 51.00 85.10
C TRP A 664 36.62 51.04 84.12
N GLY A 665 37.81 51.39 84.62
CA GLY A 665 39.04 51.48 83.85
C GLY A 665 40.09 52.30 84.57
N SER A 666 41.33 52.28 84.09
CA SER A 666 42.44 53.03 84.71
C SER A 666 42.19 54.54 84.73
N ASN A 667 41.43 55.07 83.76
CA ASN A 667 40.84 56.40 83.75
C ASN A 667 39.50 56.36 82.99
N VAL A 668 38.44 56.96 83.56
CA VAL A 668 37.14 57.13 82.90
C VAL A 668 36.93 58.62 82.63
N TYR A 669 36.94 59.04 81.35
CA TYR A 669 36.82 60.43 80.93
C TYR A 669 35.43 60.70 80.36
N PHE A 670 34.75 61.74 80.87
CA PHE A 670 33.53 62.29 80.28
C PHE A 670 33.86 63.67 79.72
N ASP A 671 33.88 63.82 78.39
CA ASP A 671 34.10 65.11 77.74
C ASP A 671 32.78 65.90 77.65
N SER A 672 32.77 67.10 78.24
CA SER A 672 31.61 67.67 78.92
C SER A 672 30.65 68.48 78.05
N ASN A 673 30.44 68.12 76.78
CA ASN A 673 29.51 68.85 75.91
C ASN A 673 28.36 68.02 75.33
N SER A 674 28.19 66.74 75.69
CA SER A 674 27.07 65.93 75.13
C SER A 674 26.61 64.70 75.94
N VAL A 675 27.04 64.51 77.20
CA VAL A 675 26.48 63.44 78.05
C VAL A 675 25.34 64.01 78.89
N THR A 676 24.12 63.53 78.66
CA THR A 676 22.90 63.94 79.38
C THR A 676 22.29 62.69 80.00
N PHE A 677 22.08 62.72 81.31
CA PHE A 677 21.39 61.68 82.06
C PHE A 677 20.03 62.23 82.47
N ASP A 678 18.95 61.54 82.13
CA ASP A 678 17.57 61.98 82.41
C ASP A 678 17.02 61.14 83.59
N GLY A 679 16.96 61.71 84.81
CA GLY A 679 16.49 61.03 86.04
C GLY A 679 17.15 61.51 87.34
N GLU A 680 16.76 60.97 88.50
CA GLU A 680 17.53 61.09 89.76
C GLU A 680 18.81 60.25 89.64
N ILE A 681 19.97 60.86 89.90
CA ILE A 681 21.29 60.22 89.73
C ILE A 681 21.98 60.19 91.09
N GLU A 682 22.41 59.00 91.50
CA GLU A 682 23.23 58.79 92.71
C GLU A 682 24.61 58.26 92.27
N TYR A 683 25.68 58.94 92.70
CA TYR A 683 27.06 58.58 92.37
C TYR A 683 27.73 57.91 93.58
N ASP A 684 28.14 56.65 93.43
CA ASP A 684 29.06 55.99 94.37
C ASP A 684 30.43 55.80 93.70
N SER A 685 31.48 56.31 94.35
CA SER A 685 32.87 56.30 93.85
C SER A 685 33.77 55.29 94.58
N GLY A 686 33.18 54.34 95.30
CA GLY A 686 33.89 53.23 95.93
C GLY A 686 34.63 52.32 94.93
N GLY A 687 35.91 52.03 95.21
CA GLY A 687 36.76 51.19 94.38
C GLY A 687 36.17 49.77 94.21
N ASN A 688 35.71 49.47 93.00
CA ASN A 688 35.11 48.18 92.65
C ASN A 688 36.09 47.30 91.87
N GLU A 689 36.05 45.99 92.15
CA GLU A 689 36.83 44.98 91.43
C GLU A 689 36.42 44.90 89.94
N SER A 690 37.43 44.67 89.09
CA SER A 690 37.27 44.50 87.64
C SER A 690 36.48 43.22 87.37
N GLU A 691 35.51 43.26 86.45
CA GLU A 691 34.81 42.06 86.00
C GLU A 691 35.55 41.43 84.83
N SER A 692 36.05 40.21 85.05
CA SER A 692 36.76 39.41 84.05
C SER A 692 35.78 38.59 83.22
N ALA A 693 35.93 38.63 81.89
CA ALA A 693 35.25 37.68 81.00
C ALA A 693 35.80 36.25 81.23
N PRO A 694 34.98 35.20 81.06
CA PRO A 694 35.45 33.81 81.12
C PRO A 694 36.51 33.52 80.05
N GLU A 695 37.44 32.62 80.37
CA GLU A 695 38.56 32.25 79.50
C GLU A 695 38.06 31.49 78.26
N LEU A 696 38.31 32.03 77.06
CA LEU A 696 37.92 31.43 75.79
C LEU A 696 38.84 30.25 75.46
N GLN A 697 38.28 29.06 75.25
CA GLN A 697 39.04 27.92 74.74
C GLN A 697 39.18 28.03 73.22
N VAL A 698 40.42 28.12 72.75
CA VAL A 698 40.72 28.11 71.32
C VAL A 698 40.81 26.66 70.85
N THR A 699 39.86 26.23 70.03
CA THR A 699 39.93 24.95 69.32
C THR A 699 40.70 25.16 68.01
N GLU A 700 41.78 24.42 67.78
CA GLU A 700 42.46 24.42 66.47
C GLU A 700 41.51 23.86 65.40
N LEU A 701 41.28 24.63 64.33
CA LEU A 701 40.55 24.18 63.14
C LEU A 701 41.50 23.28 62.33
N THR A 702 41.19 21.99 62.25
CA THR A 702 41.90 21.05 61.39
C THR A 702 41.54 21.26 59.92
N GLU A 703 42.57 21.35 59.07
CA GLU A 703 42.43 21.48 57.62
C GLU A 703 41.84 20.18 57.03
N THR A 704 40.71 20.27 56.35
CA THR A 704 40.14 19.14 55.61
C THR A 704 40.89 18.98 54.31
N ALA A 705 41.62 17.87 54.14
CA ALA A 705 42.38 17.60 52.93
C ALA A 705 41.47 17.64 51.69
N LEU A 706 41.86 18.44 50.68
CA LEU A 706 41.24 18.39 49.37
C LEU A 706 41.58 17.03 48.75
N LEU A 707 40.57 16.25 48.33
CA LEU A 707 40.84 15.07 47.51
C LEU A 707 41.47 15.53 46.20
N GLU A 708 42.72 15.13 45.96
CA GLU A 708 43.34 15.27 44.65
C GLU A 708 42.52 14.45 43.65
N LEU A 709 41.91 15.14 42.69
CA LEU A 709 41.27 14.48 41.55
C LEU A 709 42.39 13.90 40.70
N GLU A 710 42.68 12.61 40.87
CA GLU A 710 43.56 11.92 39.93
C GLU A 710 42.94 11.99 38.53
N PRO A 711 43.70 12.37 37.49
CA PRO A 711 43.23 12.23 36.13
C PRO A 711 42.97 10.75 35.88
N VAL A 712 41.71 10.39 35.61
CA VAL A 712 41.36 9.06 35.15
C VAL A 712 42.14 8.85 33.85
N GLU A 713 43.04 7.86 33.82
CA GLU A 713 43.69 7.46 32.58
C GLU A 713 42.59 7.12 31.57
N HIS A 714 42.42 7.97 30.56
CA HIS A 714 41.71 7.57 29.36
C HIS A 714 42.46 6.38 28.79
N THR A 715 41.91 5.17 28.95
CA THR A 715 42.22 4.12 28.00
C THR A 715 41.69 4.60 26.65
N GLU A 716 42.55 5.26 25.87
CA GLU A 716 42.42 5.40 24.43
C GLU A 716 42.51 4.00 23.81
N GLY A 717 41.56 3.13 24.13
CA GLY A 717 41.18 2.09 23.21
C GLY A 717 40.36 2.78 22.13
N GLU A 718 40.86 2.85 20.90
CA GLU A 718 39.98 3.11 19.76
C GLU A 718 38.71 2.26 19.95
N PRO A 719 37.49 2.84 19.84
CA PRO A 719 36.29 2.03 19.88
C PRO A 719 36.49 0.95 18.83
N ALA A 720 36.52 -0.31 19.26
CA ALA A 720 36.77 -1.43 18.37
C ALA A 720 35.73 -1.36 17.25
N ARG A 721 36.14 -0.81 16.09
CA ARG A 721 35.34 -0.87 14.88
C ARG A 721 35.13 -2.35 14.62
N TYR A 722 33.89 -2.75 14.47
CA TYR A 722 33.60 -4.08 13.98
C TYR A 722 34.22 -4.21 12.58
N VAL A 723 35.41 -4.80 12.51
CA VAL A 723 36.03 -5.18 11.24
C VAL A 723 35.42 -6.52 10.89
N ARG A 724 34.54 -6.51 9.89
CA ARG A 724 33.97 -7.71 9.26
C ARG A 724 35.10 -8.70 9.00
N SER A 725 35.00 -9.92 9.51
CA SER A 725 35.94 -11.00 9.20
C SER A 725 35.97 -11.17 7.68
N ALA A 726 37.03 -10.69 7.03
CA ALA A 726 37.24 -10.93 5.61
C ALA A 726 37.58 -12.42 5.43
N PRO A 727 37.13 -13.06 4.32
CA PRO A 727 37.47 -14.44 4.04
C PRO A 727 38.98 -14.59 3.90
N VAL A 728 39.58 -15.48 4.70
CA VAL A 728 41.00 -15.82 4.63
C VAL A 728 41.13 -17.17 3.94
N VAL A 729 41.74 -17.20 2.74
CA VAL A 729 42.50 -18.37 2.27
C VAL A 729 43.74 -17.88 1.52
N ASN A 730 44.89 -18.43 1.91
CA ASN A 730 46.23 -18.17 1.39
C ASN A 730 46.79 -19.50 0.84
N GLU A 731 47.46 -19.49 -0.31
CA GLU A 731 48.31 -20.63 -0.72
C GLU A 731 49.70 -20.24 -1.25
N LYS A 732 50.03 -18.96 -1.47
CA LYS A 732 51.33 -18.58 -2.06
C LYS A 732 52.02 -17.34 -1.51
N ASN A 733 51.62 -16.83 -0.34
CA ASN A 733 52.46 -15.98 0.52
C ASN A 733 53.25 -14.83 -0.16
N GLN A 734 52.72 -14.23 -1.23
CA GLN A 734 53.18 -12.95 -1.77
C GLN A 734 51.99 -12.13 -2.24
N TRP A 735 51.68 -11.08 -1.48
CA TRP A 735 50.81 -9.99 -1.91
C TRP A 735 51.54 -8.66 -1.69
N THR A 736 51.86 -7.98 -2.78
CA THR A 736 52.17 -6.56 -2.79
C THR A 736 50.91 -5.77 -2.48
N PRO A 737 50.95 -4.78 -1.57
CA PRO A 737 49.81 -3.93 -1.33
C PRO A 737 49.49 -3.17 -2.62
N SER A 738 48.32 -3.45 -3.21
CA SER A 738 47.71 -2.49 -4.14
C SER A 738 47.17 -1.33 -3.31
N ARG A 739 48.09 -0.53 -2.77
CA ARG A 739 47.83 0.85 -2.38
C ARG A 739 47.67 1.63 -3.69
N THR A 740 46.46 1.60 -4.22
CA THR A 740 45.82 2.82 -4.71
C THR A 740 44.59 3.01 -3.87
N VAL A 741 44.82 3.49 -2.65
CA VAL A 741 43.95 4.53 -2.10
C VAL A 741 43.89 5.58 -3.19
N ARG A 742 42.81 5.60 -3.99
CA ARG A 742 42.36 6.89 -4.44
C ARG A 742 42.13 7.65 -3.14
N PRO A 743 42.77 8.82 -2.92
CA PRO A 743 42.26 9.70 -1.90
C PRO A 743 40.74 9.72 -2.13
N LEU A 744 39.96 9.40 -1.10
CA LEU A 744 38.57 9.82 -1.13
C LEU A 744 38.66 11.29 -1.56
N PRO A 745 38.00 11.71 -2.65
CA PRO A 745 37.86 13.14 -2.88
C PRO A 745 37.36 13.71 -1.56
N PRO A 746 37.90 14.85 -1.10
CA PRO A 746 37.55 15.44 0.20
C PRO A 746 36.06 15.25 0.36
N SER A 747 35.64 14.56 1.43
CA SER A 747 34.22 14.22 1.64
C SER A 747 33.43 15.46 1.26
N ASN A 748 32.75 15.43 0.12
CA ASN A 748 32.04 16.62 -0.33
C ASN A 748 31.12 16.99 0.83
N THR A 749 31.30 18.20 1.32
CA THR A 749 30.46 18.81 2.34
C THR A 749 29.03 18.76 1.84
N LEU A 750 28.78 19.05 0.56
CA LEU A 750 27.48 18.80 -0.06
C LEU A 750 27.26 17.29 -0.32
N LYS A 751 26.12 16.77 0.13
CA LYS A 751 25.74 15.35 0.06
C LYS A 751 24.77 15.06 -1.09
N SER A 752 23.97 16.04 -1.54
CA SER A 752 23.01 15.85 -2.63
C SER A 752 23.70 15.58 -3.96
N SER A 753 23.19 14.59 -4.72
CA SER A 753 23.74 14.25 -6.05
C SER A 753 23.69 15.40 -7.05
N LEU A 754 22.79 16.37 -6.82
CA LEU A 754 22.61 17.54 -7.65
C LEU A 754 23.64 18.64 -7.37
N LEU A 755 23.85 18.99 -6.10
CA LEU A 755 24.72 20.13 -5.73
C LEU A 755 26.20 19.72 -5.60
N LYS A 756 26.50 18.51 -5.13
CA LYS A 756 27.87 17.99 -4.91
C LYS A 756 28.73 17.90 -6.18
N THR A 757 28.12 18.02 -7.36
CA THR A 757 28.81 17.96 -8.65
C THR A 757 29.43 19.29 -9.08
N SER A 758 29.16 20.39 -8.36
CA SER A 758 29.79 21.68 -8.63
C SER A 758 30.97 21.92 -7.70
N THR A 759 32.16 22.06 -8.28
CA THR A 759 33.38 22.46 -7.54
C THR A 759 33.24 23.83 -6.87
N TYR A 760 32.42 24.73 -7.42
CA TYR A 760 32.21 26.05 -6.85
C TYR A 760 31.26 26.01 -5.64
N LEU A 761 30.12 25.32 -5.77
CA LEU A 761 29.20 25.14 -4.66
C LEU A 761 29.87 24.37 -3.51
N GLU A 762 30.73 23.41 -3.84
CA GLU A 762 31.53 22.69 -2.85
C GLU A 762 32.47 23.63 -2.07
N LYS A 763 33.13 24.57 -2.75
CA LYS A 763 33.93 25.60 -2.08
C LYS A 763 33.07 26.58 -1.28
N LEU A 764 31.90 26.97 -1.78
CA LEU A 764 30.96 27.82 -1.04
C LEU A 764 30.44 27.16 0.24
N ALA A 765 30.30 25.84 0.24
CA ALA A 765 29.97 25.06 1.44
C ALA A 765 31.13 25.00 2.46
N ASN A 766 32.39 25.06 1.98
CA ASN A 766 33.60 24.86 2.80
C ASN A 766 34.31 26.16 3.25
N GLU A 767 34.39 27.19 2.40
CA GLU A 767 35.37 28.29 2.52
C GLU A 767 34.77 29.70 2.50
N ASN A 768 33.48 29.88 2.83
CA ASN A 768 32.81 31.20 2.88
C ASN A 768 33.03 32.06 1.60
N GLU A 769 32.96 31.42 0.44
CA GLU A 769 33.10 32.04 -0.90
C GLU A 769 31.98 33.04 -1.22
N ALA A 770 32.11 33.75 -2.34
CA ALA A 770 31.11 34.69 -2.81
C ALA A 770 29.73 34.01 -3.01
N CYS A 771 28.67 34.63 -2.47
CA CYS A 771 27.31 34.13 -2.61
C CYS A 771 26.80 34.16 -4.06
N VAL A 772 25.82 33.30 -4.37
CA VAL A 772 25.15 33.33 -5.68
C VAL A 772 23.90 34.20 -5.59
N SER A 773 23.89 35.27 -6.38
CA SER A 773 22.79 36.25 -6.43
C SER A 773 22.58 36.79 -7.85
N ARG A 774 21.62 37.71 -8.01
CA ARG A 774 21.30 38.34 -9.30
C ARG A 774 22.52 39.02 -9.92
N GLY A 775 22.82 38.69 -11.18
CA GLY A 775 24.00 39.18 -11.90
C GLY A 775 25.23 38.27 -11.83
N SER A 776 25.16 37.15 -11.10
CA SER A 776 26.22 36.14 -11.07
C SER A 776 26.48 35.56 -12.46
N LYS A 777 27.72 35.66 -12.96
CA LYS A 777 28.13 35.13 -14.28
C LYS A 777 28.29 33.60 -14.32
N ARG A 778 27.77 32.87 -13.33
CA ARG A 778 28.01 31.44 -13.08
C ARG A 778 26.82 30.56 -13.52
N LYS A 779 26.54 30.55 -14.83
CA LYS A 779 25.34 29.88 -15.39
C LYS A 779 25.19 28.42 -14.98
N GLY A 780 26.28 27.67 -14.85
CA GLY A 780 26.26 26.25 -14.47
C GLY A 780 25.81 25.99 -13.03
N ASP A 781 26.14 26.88 -12.10
CA ASP A 781 25.79 26.76 -10.68
C ASP A 781 24.36 27.23 -10.44
N VAL A 782 23.97 28.32 -11.12
CA VAL A 782 22.58 28.82 -11.11
C VAL A 782 21.61 27.74 -11.60
N LYS A 783 21.93 27.01 -12.68
CA LYS A 783 21.08 25.90 -13.15
C LYS A 783 20.92 24.79 -12.12
N ARG A 784 21.92 24.53 -11.28
CA ARG A 784 21.85 23.52 -10.23
C ARG A 784 20.96 23.97 -9.09
N ILE A 785 21.09 25.23 -8.66
CA ILE A 785 20.19 25.85 -7.66
C ILE A 785 18.75 25.86 -8.17
N GLN A 786 18.52 26.23 -9.45
CA GLN A 786 17.19 26.19 -10.06
C GLN A 786 16.60 24.78 -10.09
N ARG A 787 17.40 23.76 -10.43
CA ARG A 787 16.97 22.35 -10.35
C ARG A 787 16.71 21.90 -8.93
N ALA A 788 17.47 22.39 -7.95
CA ALA A 788 17.27 22.07 -6.54
C ALA A 788 15.91 22.59 -6.08
N LEU A 789 15.61 23.85 -6.39
CA LEU A 789 14.31 24.47 -6.13
C LEU A 789 13.15 23.70 -6.78
N ILE A 790 13.27 23.33 -8.07
CA ILE A 790 12.25 22.50 -8.74
C ILE A 790 12.12 21.13 -8.06
N ALA A 791 13.23 20.49 -7.69
CA ALA A 791 13.20 19.20 -7.00
C ALA A 791 12.51 19.28 -5.63
N MET A 792 12.51 20.45 -4.97
CA MET A 792 11.77 20.72 -3.74
C MET A 792 10.37 21.31 -3.99
N ASN A 793 9.85 21.23 -5.22
CA ASN A 793 8.52 21.66 -5.65
C ASN A 793 8.30 23.19 -5.74
N PHE A 794 9.35 23.99 -5.93
CA PHE A 794 9.20 25.42 -6.23
C PHE A 794 9.01 25.66 -7.74
N ASP A 795 7.96 26.39 -8.11
CA ASP A 795 7.71 26.79 -9.51
C ASP A 795 8.58 28.00 -9.92
N LEU A 796 9.47 27.79 -10.90
CA LEU A 796 10.32 28.84 -11.47
C LEU A 796 9.68 29.56 -12.68
N GLY A 797 8.40 29.28 -12.98
CA GLY A 797 7.65 29.87 -14.08
C GLY A 797 8.19 29.48 -15.45
N ARG A 798 7.79 30.23 -16.50
CA ARG A 798 8.15 29.93 -17.92
C ARG A 798 9.66 29.88 -18.21
N ALA A 799 10.48 30.52 -17.38
CA ALA A 799 11.94 30.54 -17.54
C ALA A 799 12.58 29.20 -17.13
N GLY A 800 12.00 28.50 -16.15
CA GLY A 800 12.47 27.19 -15.70
C GLY A 800 13.95 27.19 -15.28
N VAL A 801 14.75 26.33 -15.93
CA VAL A 801 16.19 26.18 -15.70
C VAL A 801 16.98 26.84 -16.84
N ASP A 802 17.04 28.16 -16.84
CA ASP A 802 17.73 28.97 -17.86
C ASP A 802 19.20 29.28 -17.50
N GLY A 803 19.57 29.17 -16.23
CA GLY A 803 20.89 29.51 -15.71
C GLY A 803 21.12 30.99 -15.49
N ASP A 804 20.08 31.83 -15.58
CA ASP A 804 20.13 33.23 -15.18
C ASP A 804 19.44 33.40 -13.84
N PHE A 805 20.14 34.00 -12.87
CA PHE A 805 19.58 34.24 -11.52
C PHE A 805 18.67 35.47 -11.58
N GLY A 806 17.49 35.30 -12.16
CA GLY A 806 16.50 36.36 -12.37
C GLY A 806 15.59 36.61 -11.16
N PRO A 807 14.63 37.56 -11.27
CA PRO A 807 13.70 37.91 -10.20
C PRO A 807 12.89 36.71 -9.66
N THR A 808 12.50 35.79 -10.53
CA THR A 808 11.74 34.59 -10.13
C THR A 808 12.60 33.63 -9.30
N THR A 809 13.84 33.36 -9.72
CA THR A 809 14.77 32.51 -8.95
C THR A 809 15.10 33.13 -7.61
N GLN A 810 15.34 34.45 -7.56
CA GLN A 810 15.57 35.17 -6.31
C GLN A 810 14.39 35.01 -5.35
N LYS A 811 13.16 35.22 -5.83
CA LYS A 811 11.94 35.03 -5.01
C LYS A 811 11.81 33.61 -4.48
N ARG A 812 12.11 32.57 -5.28
CA ARG A 812 12.03 31.18 -4.80
C ARG A 812 13.11 30.83 -3.79
N VAL A 813 14.27 31.47 -3.84
CA VAL A 813 15.28 31.36 -2.78
C VAL A 813 14.78 32.05 -1.51
N GLU A 814 14.13 33.22 -1.60
CA GLU A 814 13.47 33.86 -0.43
C GLU A 814 12.38 32.97 0.17
N ASP A 815 11.55 32.36 -0.66
CA ASP A 815 10.49 31.45 -0.24
C ASP A 815 11.08 30.22 0.48
N PHE A 816 12.15 29.62 -0.05
CA PHE A 816 12.89 28.54 0.61
C PHE A 816 13.45 28.97 1.97
N GLN A 817 14.11 30.13 2.04
CA GLN A 817 14.68 30.68 3.28
C GLN A 817 13.61 30.94 4.36
N LYS A 818 12.35 31.15 3.98
CA LYS A 818 11.22 31.34 4.92
C LYS A 818 10.54 30.04 5.35
N THR A 819 10.54 29.04 4.47
CA THR A 819 9.69 27.84 4.61
C THR A 819 10.45 26.63 5.13
N PHE A 820 11.73 26.48 4.78
CA PHE A 820 12.56 25.39 5.26
C PHE A 820 13.13 25.73 6.64
N LYS A 821 12.90 24.84 7.62
CA LYS A 821 13.52 24.92 8.95
C LYS A 821 14.70 23.97 8.99
N GLU A 822 15.81 24.43 9.55
CA GLU A 822 17.03 23.64 9.70
C GLU A 822 16.75 22.38 10.53
N THR A 823 17.10 21.22 9.98
CA THR A 823 16.91 19.93 10.67
C THR A 823 18.18 19.45 11.34
N HIS A 824 19.34 19.95 10.90
CA HIS A 824 20.68 19.57 11.36
C HIS A 824 20.97 18.07 11.23
N THR A 825 20.25 17.37 10.34
CA THR A 825 20.37 15.93 10.12
C THR A 825 21.51 15.58 9.18
N ILE A 826 21.82 16.46 8.23
CA ILE A 826 22.88 16.26 7.23
C ILE A 826 24.06 17.20 7.51
N HIS A 827 23.78 18.44 7.90
CA HIS A 827 24.79 19.44 8.27
C HIS A 827 24.57 19.89 9.72
N LEU A 828 25.47 19.51 10.62
CA LEU A 828 25.31 19.78 12.06
C LEU A 828 25.40 21.28 12.41
N ASP A 829 26.20 22.06 11.66
CA ASP A 829 26.53 23.46 11.99
C ASP A 829 26.34 24.42 10.80
N TYR A 830 25.10 24.88 10.62
CA TYR A 830 24.72 25.96 9.71
C TYR A 830 23.46 26.68 10.19
N GLN A 831 23.26 27.92 9.72
CA GLN A 831 22.02 28.66 9.91
C GLN A 831 21.62 29.34 8.61
N ILE A 832 20.35 29.26 8.26
CA ILE A 832 19.77 30.00 7.14
C ILE A 832 19.51 31.42 7.66
N GLY A 833 20.41 32.34 7.31
CA GLY A 833 20.31 33.75 7.71
C GLY A 833 19.09 34.47 7.12
N GLU A 834 19.10 35.80 7.14
CA GLU A 834 17.98 36.63 6.68
C GLU A 834 17.48 36.27 5.26
N SER A 835 16.16 36.24 5.08
CA SER A 835 15.51 35.99 3.79
C SER A 835 15.76 37.15 2.82
N ASN A 836 16.82 37.03 2.04
CA ASN A 836 17.33 38.07 1.13
C ASN A 836 17.51 37.58 -0.31
N GLY A 837 17.08 36.34 -0.61
CA GLY A 837 17.07 35.78 -1.96
C GLY A 837 18.45 35.45 -2.52
N THR A 838 19.46 35.42 -1.65
CA THR A 838 20.86 35.17 -1.99
C THR A 838 21.31 33.83 -1.42
N VAL A 839 21.99 33.01 -2.24
CA VAL A 839 22.49 31.71 -1.81
C VAL A 839 23.90 31.87 -1.23
N ASN A 840 23.98 32.04 0.09
CA ASN A 840 25.22 32.01 0.89
C ASN A 840 25.49 30.59 1.43
N ARG A 841 26.58 30.40 2.20
CA ARG A 841 26.94 29.10 2.79
C ARG A 841 25.77 28.43 3.52
N GLY A 842 25.10 29.16 4.42
CA GLY A 842 23.97 28.64 5.19
C GLY A 842 22.78 28.23 4.32
N THR A 843 22.38 29.08 3.36
CA THR A 843 21.31 28.76 2.40
C THR A 843 21.67 27.55 1.53
N LEU A 844 22.94 27.43 1.12
CA LEU A 844 23.40 26.32 0.29
C LEU A 844 23.40 25.00 1.06
N LEU A 845 23.86 24.99 2.31
CA LEU A 845 23.80 23.80 3.18
C LEU A 845 22.35 23.43 3.48
N GLY A 846 21.46 24.41 3.70
CA GLY A 846 20.02 24.18 3.83
C GLY A 846 19.41 23.55 2.58
N LEU A 847 19.74 24.05 1.38
CA LEU A 847 19.27 23.47 0.11
C LEU A 847 19.77 22.03 -0.07
N ASP A 848 21.00 21.73 0.37
CA ASP A 848 21.58 20.40 0.28
C ASP A 848 20.95 19.42 1.28
N GLU A 849 20.73 19.85 2.52
CA GLU A 849 20.01 19.09 3.53
C GLU A 849 18.57 18.80 3.11
N ALA A 850 17.86 19.81 2.60
CA ALA A 850 16.50 19.66 2.09
C ALA A 850 16.43 18.65 0.92
N LEU A 851 17.40 18.68 0.00
CA LEU A 851 17.45 17.71 -1.11
C LEU A 851 17.73 16.28 -0.65
N VAL A 852 18.60 16.10 0.34
CA VAL A 852 18.98 14.76 0.84
C VAL A 852 17.90 14.18 1.74
N GLY A 853 17.25 15.01 2.55
CA GLY A 853 16.06 14.65 3.32
C GLY A 853 14.78 14.52 2.49
N GLU A 854 14.88 14.61 1.15
CA GLU A 854 13.77 14.63 0.20
C GLU A 854 12.66 15.63 0.58
N TRP A 855 13.03 16.71 1.27
CA TRP A 855 12.10 17.73 1.71
C TRP A 855 11.46 18.37 0.48
N LYS A 856 10.14 18.29 0.42
CA LYS A 856 9.32 19.01 -0.54
C LYS A 856 8.69 20.17 0.19
N ASN A 857 8.64 21.33 -0.46
CA ASN A 857 7.76 22.38 -0.02
C ASN A 857 6.31 21.89 -0.18
N ASN A 858 5.76 21.35 0.91
CA ASN A 858 4.42 20.79 0.99
C ASN A 858 3.36 21.86 1.28
N ASP A 859 3.64 23.11 0.93
CA ASP A 859 2.56 24.10 0.80
C ASP A 859 1.79 23.94 -0.52
N ASP A 860 1.55 22.68 -0.89
CA ASP A 860 0.64 22.33 -1.97
C ASP A 860 -0.77 22.73 -1.55
N GLU A 861 -1.27 23.79 -2.17
CA GLU A 861 -2.63 24.31 -2.07
C GLU A 861 -3.70 23.26 -2.38
N MET A 862 -3.31 22.18 -3.08
CA MET A 862 -4.14 21.06 -3.50
C MET A 862 -3.88 19.78 -2.72
N ASP A 863 -3.15 19.80 -1.60
CA ASP A 863 -2.97 18.62 -0.76
C ASP A 863 -4.32 18.14 -0.17
N MET A 864 -4.52 16.82 -0.11
CA MET A 864 -5.73 16.20 0.47
C MET A 864 -5.89 16.50 1.96
N LYS A 865 -4.81 16.85 2.68
CA LYS A 865 -4.87 17.25 4.09
C LYS A 865 -5.80 18.45 4.33
N TRP A 866 -5.99 19.32 3.34
CA TRP A 866 -6.86 20.49 3.44
C TRP A 866 -8.34 20.14 3.42
N LEU A 867 -8.71 18.90 3.09
CA LEU A 867 -10.08 18.38 3.25
C LEU A 867 -10.40 18.01 4.70
N THR A 868 -9.42 18.06 5.61
CA THR A 868 -9.64 17.93 7.04
C THR A 868 -9.55 19.30 7.69
N VAL A 869 -10.49 19.64 8.56
CA VAL A 869 -10.51 20.90 9.31
C VAL A 869 -10.30 20.66 10.81
N PRO A 870 -9.57 21.55 11.51
CA PRO A 870 -9.32 21.39 12.94
C PRO A 870 -10.58 21.54 13.82
N LYS A 871 -11.63 22.20 13.31
CA LYS A 871 -12.93 22.36 13.96
C LYS A 871 -14.03 22.40 12.90
N GLY A 872 -15.19 21.83 13.23
CA GLY A 872 -16.34 21.84 12.32
C GLY A 872 -16.32 20.77 11.23
N ALA A 873 -15.59 19.66 11.40
CA ALA A 873 -15.52 18.57 10.42
C ALA A 873 -16.91 18.06 10.00
N LEU A 874 -17.80 17.84 10.97
CA LEU A 874 -19.22 17.48 10.72
C LEU A 874 -19.89 18.40 9.69
N THR A 875 -19.71 19.71 9.84
CA THR A 875 -20.28 20.71 8.93
C THR A 875 -19.53 20.73 7.60
N PHE A 876 -18.19 20.73 7.61
CA PHE A 876 -17.36 20.77 6.41
C PHE A 876 -17.70 19.62 5.43
N ASP A 877 -17.82 18.40 5.96
CA ASP A 877 -18.12 17.19 5.20
C ASP A 877 -19.57 17.16 4.71
N SER A 878 -20.50 17.77 5.45
CA SER A 878 -21.92 17.81 5.11
C SER A 878 -22.32 18.89 4.09
N GLU A 879 -21.47 19.89 3.86
CA GLU A 879 -21.77 21.02 2.96
C GLU A 879 -21.41 20.74 1.49
N GLY A 880 -20.68 19.66 1.19
CA GLY A 880 -20.43 19.24 -0.19
C GLY A 880 -19.33 18.18 -0.32
N ASP A 881 -18.77 18.03 -1.51
CA ASP A 881 -17.63 17.14 -1.77
C ASP A 881 -16.53 17.84 -2.59
N ASP A 882 -15.44 17.11 -2.79
CA ASP A 882 -14.29 17.51 -3.63
C ASP A 882 -14.11 16.54 -4.81
N ILE A 883 -15.23 16.11 -5.40
CA ILE A 883 -15.24 15.19 -6.53
C ILE A 883 -15.65 15.97 -7.78
N GLU A 884 -14.69 16.20 -8.68
CA GLU A 884 -14.96 16.93 -9.92
C GLU A 884 -16.02 16.19 -10.76
N GLY A 885 -17.09 16.90 -11.15
CA GLY A 885 -18.25 16.31 -11.82
C GLY A 885 -19.39 15.88 -10.90
N SER A 886 -19.20 15.89 -9.57
CA SER A 886 -20.29 15.75 -8.62
C SER A 886 -21.20 16.97 -8.62
N ILE A 887 -22.50 16.75 -8.42
CA ILE A 887 -23.47 17.84 -8.19
C ILE A 887 -23.22 18.59 -6.87
N TYR A 888 -22.41 17.99 -5.98
CA TYR A 888 -22.00 18.56 -4.69
C TYR A 888 -20.57 19.12 -4.72
N PHE A 889 -19.94 19.24 -5.89
CA PHE A 889 -18.61 19.80 -6.02
C PHE A 889 -18.60 21.28 -5.63
N THR A 890 -17.78 21.64 -4.63
CA THR A 890 -17.89 22.94 -3.96
C THR A 890 -16.85 23.97 -4.36
N ARG A 891 -15.75 23.58 -5.00
CA ARG A 891 -14.66 24.52 -5.35
C ARG A 891 -14.96 25.43 -6.55
N VAL A 892 -16.14 25.33 -7.14
CA VAL A 892 -16.63 26.21 -8.21
C VAL A 892 -17.93 26.87 -7.77
N ALA A 893 -18.11 28.15 -8.14
CA ALA A 893 -19.32 28.89 -7.84
C ALA A 893 -20.55 28.23 -8.50
N HIS A 894 -21.59 27.97 -7.72
CA HIS A 894 -22.84 27.37 -8.19
C HIS A 894 -24.06 28.04 -7.56
N VAL A 895 -25.23 27.83 -8.17
CA VAL A 895 -26.53 28.27 -7.62
C VAL A 895 -27.46 27.05 -7.54
N PRO A 896 -27.90 26.64 -6.34
CA PRO A 896 -28.84 25.53 -6.18
C PRO A 896 -30.14 25.77 -6.95
N ASN A 897 -30.39 24.99 -8.01
CA ASN A 897 -31.55 25.15 -8.88
C ASN A 897 -32.08 23.79 -9.38
N ASN A 898 -33.39 23.74 -9.67
CA ASN A 898 -34.04 22.60 -10.31
C ASN A 898 -34.48 23.02 -11.72
N ASN A 899 -33.69 22.67 -12.74
CA ASN A 899 -33.92 23.02 -14.15
C ASN A 899 -34.21 24.51 -14.38
N GLY A 900 -33.35 25.39 -13.86
CA GLY A 900 -33.47 26.84 -14.03
C GLY A 900 -34.41 27.55 -13.05
N LYS A 901 -35.08 26.81 -12.15
CA LYS A 901 -35.82 27.38 -11.03
C LYS A 901 -34.99 27.28 -9.75
N VAL A 902 -34.49 28.41 -9.26
CA VAL A 902 -33.68 28.49 -8.03
C VAL A 902 -34.48 27.98 -6.83
N ILE A 903 -33.84 27.17 -5.99
CA ILE A 903 -34.45 26.65 -4.76
C ILE A 903 -34.52 27.80 -3.73
N ASP A 904 -35.72 28.10 -3.25
CA ASP A 904 -35.99 29.11 -2.22
C ASP A 904 -35.33 30.49 -2.46
N ASN A 905 -34.71 31.08 -1.43
CA ASN A 905 -34.04 32.38 -1.47
C ASN A 905 -32.52 32.24 -1.75
N SER A 906 -32.08 31.15 -2.38
CA SER A 906 -30.66 30.83 -2.54
C SER A 906 -29.92 31.86 -3.39
N GLY A 907 -28.66 32.12 -3.01
CA GLY A 907 -27.69 32.94 -3.73
C GLY A 907 -26.64 32.11 -4.47
N ILE A 908 -25.58 32.78 -4.91
CA ILE A 908 -24.36 32.12 -5.41
C ILE A 908 -23.58 31.55 -4.23
N THR A 909 -23.20 30.29 -4.32
CA THR A 909 -22.43 29.60 -3.28
C THR A 909 -21.10 29.11 -3.84
N ILE A 910 -20.02 29.21 -3.05
CA ILE A 910 -18.70 28.66 -3.38
C ILE A 910 -18.01 28.12 -2.12
N GLY A 911 -17.13 27.14 -2.27
CA GLY A 911 -16.51 26.43 -1.15
C GLY A 911 -17.53 25.65 -0.31
N ARG A 912 -17.12 25.17 0.87
CA ARG A 912 -17.99 24.42 1.81
C ARG A 912 -18.97 25.35 2.54
N GLY A 913 -19.85 26.03 1.80
CA GLY A 913 -21.00 26.77 2.32
C GLY A 913 -20.90 28.30 2.40
N LEU A 914 -20.01 28.95 1.62
CA LEU A 914 -20.04 30.41 1.51
C LEU A 914 -21.17 30.88 0.58
N ASP A 915 -22.30 31.32 1.16
CA ASP A 915 -23.38 31.96 0.41
C ASP A 915 -23.09 33.47 0.18
N ILE A 916 -22.69 33.80 -1.03
CA ILE A 916 -22.41 35.16 -1.50
C ILE A 916 -23.69 36.01 -1.55
N GLY A 917 -24.85 35.41 -1.79
CA GLY A 917 -26.12 36.13 -1.90
C GLY A 917 -26.62 36.71 -0.58
N CYS A 918 -26.11 36.22 0.56
CA CYS A 918 -26.42 36.74 1.90
C CYS A 918 -25.41 37.76 2.42
N ARG A 919 -24.38 38.12 1.64
CA ARG A 919 -23.30 39.04 2.03
C ARG A 919 -23.24 40.26 1.13
N ASP A 920 -22.60 41.32 1.59
CA ASP A 920 -22.26 42.47 0.76
C ASP A 920 -20.89 42.32 0.09
N ALA A 921 -20.62 43.14 -0.92
CA ALA A 921 -19.41 43.04 -1.72
C ALA A 921 -18.12 43.32 -0.94
N ASN A 922 -18.17 44.12 0.13
CA ASN A 922 -17.00 44.40 0.97
C ASN A 922 -16.72 43.21 1.88
N GLU A 923 -17.76 42.61 2.44
CA GLU A 923 -17.66 41.41 3.28
C GLU A 923 -17.06 40.23 2.49
N VAL A 924 -17.51 40.00 1.25
CA VAL A 924 -16.93 38.98 0.36
C VAL A 924 -15.43 39.24 0.14
N ALA A 925 -15.04 40.49 -0.12
CA ALA A 925 -13.63 40.83 -0.31
C ALA A 925 -12.80 40.60 0.96
N GLN A 926 -13.35 40.92 2.14
CA GLN A 926 -12.68 40.72 3.43
C GLN A 926 -12.45 39.24 3.74
N LEU A 927 -13.43 38.36 3.46
CA LEU A 927 -13.30 36.92 3.70
C LEU A 927 -12.22 36.29 2.83
N PHE A 928 -12.21 36.59 1.54
CA PHE A 928 -11.17 36.08 0.64
C PHE A 928 -9.79 36.68 0.98
N ALA A 929 -9.71 37.94 1.40
CA ALA A 929 -8.46 38.54 1.87
C ALA A 929 -7.96 37.91 3.18
N ALA A 930 -8.86 37.52 4.08
CA ALA A 930 -8.50 36.82 5.32
C ALA A 930 -7.99 35.41 5.03
N ALA A 931 -8.69 34.64 4.19
CA ALA A 931 -8.25 33.31 3.76
C ALA A 931 -6.92 33.35 3.00
N ALA A 932 -6.73 34.37 2.14
CA ALA A 932 -5.48 34.57 1.38
C ALA A 932 -4.24 34.90 2.24
N LYS A 933 -4.39 35.12 3.55
CA LYS A 933 -3.24 35.18 4.47
C LYS A 933 -2.53 33.85 4.59
N ASN A 934 -3.26 32.74 4.41
CA ASN A 934 -2.78 31.39 4.60
C ASN A 934 -2.92 30.52 3.34
N ALA A 935 -3.55 31.03 2.27
CA ALA A 935 -3.76 30.32 1.00
C ALA A 935 -3.45 31.23 -0.20
N GLU A 936 -3.20 30.65 -1.37
CA GLU A 936 -2.99 31.43 -2.58
C GLU A 936 -4.25 32.24 -2.94
N PRO A 937 -4.11 33.55 -3.24
CA PRO A 937 -5.25 34.39 -3.55
C PRO A 937 -5.91 33.96 -4.87
N ILE A 938 -7.24 34.01 -4.90
CA ILE A 938 -8.01 33.81 -6.12
C ILE A 938 -7.74 34.95 -7.12
N SER A 939 -8.02 34.72 -8.41
CA SER A 939 -7.80 35.75 -9.43
C SER A 939 -8.67 36.99 -9.20
N ASP A 940 -8.15 38.16 -9.58
CA ASP A 940 -8.90 39.43 -9.50
C ASP A 940 -10.21 39.37 -10.31
N LYS A 941 -10.24 38.60 -11.40
CA LYS A 941 -11.46 38.41 -12.22
C LYS A 941 -12.52 37.64 -11.44
N LEU A 942 -12.15 36.50 -10.83
CA LEU A 942 -13.07 35.71 -10.03
C LEU A 942 -13.56 36.51 -8.82
N LEU A 943 -12.67 37.21 -8.11
CA LEU A 943 -13.03 38.04 -6.96
C LEU A 943 -14.00 39.17 -7.34
N ASN A 944 -13.73 39.90 -8.42
CA ASN A 944 -14.61 40.96 -8.89
C ASN A 944 -15.98 40.44 -9.35
N TRP A 945 -16.01 39.25 -9.96
CA TRP A 945 -17.25 38.57 -10.32
C TRP A 945 -18.05 38.15 -9.07
N LEU A 946 -17.42 37.53 -8.08
CA LEU A 946 -18.07 37.15 -6.82
C LEU A 946 -18.64 38.37 -6.09
N LYS A 947 -17.91 39.49 -6.04
CA LYS A 947 -18.40 40.77 -5.50
C LYS A 947 -19.63 41.28 -6.25
N GLY A 948 -19.67 41.12 -7.58
CA GLY A 948 -20.84 41.48 -8.38
C GLY A 948 -22.04 40.57 -8.14
N GLY A 949 -21.82 39.34 -7.66
CA GLY A 949 -22.86 38.41 -7.23
C GLY A 949 -23.43 38.69 -5.84
N ALA A 950 -22.75 39.51 -5.03
CA ALA A 950 -23.14 39.83 -3.66
C ALA A 950 -24.56 40.41 -3.59
N GLY A 951 -25.35 39.94 -2.63
CA GLY A 951 -26.74 40.36 -2.42
C GLY A 951 -27.76 39.86 -3.47
N LYS A 952 -27.34 39.15 -4.53
CA LYS A 952 -28.26 38.58 -5.52
C LYS A 952 -28.86 37.27 -5.00
N LYS A 953 -30.18 37.11 -5.16
CA LYS A 953 -30.94 35.93 -4.75
C LYS A 953 -31.94 35.52 -5.84
N LYS A 954 -32.39 34.26 -5.81
CA LYS A 954 -33.38 33.71 -6.76
C LYS A 954 -32.90 33.87 -8.22
N ASN A 955 -33.81 34.17 -9.15
CA ASN A 955 -33.51 34.32 -10.58
C ASN A 955 -32.39 35.33 -10.85
N ALA A 956 -32.29 36.42 -10.07
CA ALA A 956 -31.20 37.38 -10.25
C ALA A 956 -29.81 36.79 -9.95
N ALA A 957 -29.71 35.80 -9.06
CA ALA A 957 -28.47 35.05 -8.81
C ALA A 957 -28.19 34.05 -9.93
N TYR A 958 -29.23 33.35 -10.42
CA TYR A 958 -29.11 32.39 -11.52
C TYR A 958 -28.70 33.06 -12.83
N ASP A 959 -29.35 34.16 -13.21
CA ASP A 959 -29.02 34.93 -14.41
C ASP A 959 -27.59 35.47 -14.35
N TYR A 960 -27.14 35.89 -13.15
CA TYR A 960 -25.77 36.34 -12.94
C TYR A 960 -24.77 35.17 -13.00
N TRP A 961 -25.11 34.02 -12.42
CA TRP A 961 -24.29 32.80 -12.46
C TRP A 961 -24.02 32.33 -13.90
N LEU A 962 -25.01 32.40 -14.79
CA LEU A 962 -24.84 32.09 -16.23
C LEU A 962 -23.81 32.99 -16.95
N THR A 963 -23.39 34.09 -16.33
CA THR A 963 -22.36 34.97 -16.87
C THR A 963 -20.93 34.55 -16.50
N LEU A 964 -20.75 33.54 -15.64
CA LEU A 964 -19.43 33.14 -15.10
C LEU A 964 -18.42 32.83 -16.22
N ASP A 965 -18.77 31.91 -17.12
CA ASP A 965 -17.92 31.49 -18.26
C ASP A 965 -17.57 32.64 -19.22
N LYS A 966 -18.40 33.68 -19.27
CA LYS A 966 -18.16 34.87 -20.10
C LYS A 966 -17.18 35.85 -19.45
N ASN A 967 -17.13 35.91 -18.12
CA ASN A 967 -16.38 36.93 -17.37
C ASN A 967 -15.10 36.40 -16.72
N VAL A 968 -15.02 35.09 -16.45
CA VAL A 968 -13.89 34.45 -15.75
C VAL A 968 -13.41 33.25 -16.59
N PRO A 969 -12.12 33.18 -16.98
CA PRO A 969 -11.55 32.01 -17.67
C PRO A 969 -11.72 30.73 -16.85
N LYS A 970 -11.98 29.60 -17.52
CA LYS A 970 -12.29 28.31 -16.84
C LYS A 970 -11.21 27.85 -15.87
N ASP A 971 -9.95 28.07 -16.20
CA ASP A 971 -8.79 27.75 -15.37
C ASP A 971 -8.69 28.63 -14.11
N GLU A 972 -9.36 29.78 -14.08
CA GLU A 972 -9.41 30.69 -12.93
C GLU A 972 -10.68 30.54 -12.07
N GLN A 973 -11.66 29.72 -12.47
CA GLN A 973 -12.96 29.61 -11.78
C GLN A 973 -12.96 28.70 -10.55
N THR A 974 -11.93 27.86 -10.40
CA THR A 974 -11.86 26.84 -9.35
C THR A 974 -10.93 27.31 -8.24
N ILE A 975 -11.39 27.29 -6.98
CA ILE A 975 -10.55 27.60 -5.82
C ILE A 975 -9.71 26.37 -5.40
N THR A 976 -8.60 26.61 -4.70
CA THR A 976 -7.75 25.52 -4.18
C THR A 976 -8.38 24.84 -2.96
N ARG A 977 -7.93 23.63 -2.60
CA ARG A 977 -8.41 22.94 -1.38
C ARG A 977 -8.07 23.75 -0.13
N LYS A 978 -6.87 24.34 -0.10
CA LYS A 978 -6.39 25.18 1.00
C LYS A 978 -7.14 26.52 1.10
N MET A 979 -7.47 27.16 -0.03
CA MET A 979 -8.37 28.32 -0.03
C MET A 979 -9.75 27.95 0.52
N GLN A 980 -10.35 26.83 0.07
CA GLN A 980 -11.62 26.34 0.62
C GLN A 980 -11.55 26.08 2.13
N HIS A 981 -10.46 25.47 2.60
CA HIS A 981 -10.22 25.18 4.01
C HIS A 981 -10.25 26.45 4.87
N TYR A 982 -9.43 27.44 4.53
CA TYR A 982 -9.35 28.68 5.32
C TYR A 982 -10.61 29.53 5.17
N LEU A 983 -11.23 29.53 3.98
CA LEU A 983 -12.52 30.20 3.78
C LEU A 983 -13.61 29.62 4.69
N PHE A 984 -13.65 28.30 4.84
CA PHE A 984 -14.57 27.64 5.77
C PHE A 984 -14.31 28.04 7.22
N LEU A 985 -13.04 28.07 7.66
CA LEU A 985 -12.70 28.43 9.04
C LEU A 985 -13.13 29.86 9.41
N GLU A 986 -12.96 30.82 8.50
CA GLU A 986 -13.43 32.20 8.69
C GLU A 986 -14.95 32.25 8.89
N ILE A 987 -15.71 31.50 8.10
CA ILE A 987 -17.18 31.46 8.17
C ILE A 987 -17.63 30.72 9.44
N TYR A 988 -17.01 29.58 9.73
CA TYR A 988 -17.36 28.72 10.85
C TYR A 988 -17.24 29.45 12.19
N ALA A 989 -16.23 30.31 12.35
CA ALA A 989 -16.04 31.12 13.55
C ALA A 989 -17.26 32.03 13.86
N ASP A 990 -17.92 32.58 12.86
CA ASP A 990 -19.10 33.42 13.05
C ASP A 990 -20.34 32.59 13.41
N TYR A 991 -20.49 31.41 12.81
CA TYR A 991 -21.55 30.48 13.18
C TYR A 991 -21.37 29.91 14.59
N GLN A 992 -20.13 29.72 15.04
CA GLN A 992 -19.83 29.36 16.42
C GLN A 992 -20.28 30.45 17.41
N LYS A 993 -19.95 31.72 17.14
CA LYS A 993 -20.42 32.85 17.96
C LYS A 993 -21.94 32.94 17.96
N LYS A 994 -22.57 32.71 16.81
CA LYS A 994 -24.03 32.74 16.67
C LYS A 994 -24.69 31.59 17.43
N ALA A 995 -24.17 30.37 17.33
CA ALA A 995 -24.66 29.22 18.10
C ALA A 995 -24.56 29.49 19.60
N LYS A 996 -23.38 29.94 20.08
CA LYS A 996 -23.18 30.36 21.48
C LYS A 996 -24.24 31.38 21.90
N HIS A 997 -24.38 32.46 21.13
CA HIS A 997 -25.36 33.51 21.43
C HIS A 997 -26.80 32.99 21.48
N LEU A 998 -27.21 32.14 20.52
CA LEU A 998 -28.57 31.62 20.44
C LEU A 998 -28.89 30.61 21.54
N THR A 999 -27.90 29.84 21.98
CA THR A 999 -28.04 28.86 23.07
C THR A 999 -28.03 29.53 24.44
N THR A 1000 -27.19 30.55 24.66
CA THR A 1000 -27.03 31.20 25.97
C THR A 1000 -27.82 32.50 26.13
N LYS A 1001 -28.64 32.87 25.15
CA LYS A 1001 -29.41 34.13 25.17
C LYS A 1001 -30.33 34.19 26.38
N ALA A 1002 -30.29 35.28 27.14
CA ALA A 1002 -30.99 35.37 28.42
C ALA A 1002 -32.52 35.29 28.30
N ASP A 1003 -33.11 35.89 27.26
CA ASP A 1003 -34.53 35.80 26.95
C ASP A 1003 -34.94 34.39 26.55
N VAL A 1004 -34.13 33.72 25.73
CA VAL A 1004 -34.34 32.32 25.30
C VAL A 1004 -34.25 31.36 26.48
N CYS A 1005 -33.24 31.50 27.34
CA CYS A 1005 -33.07 30.67 28.53
C CYS A 1005 -34.23 30.90 29.51
N LYS A 1006 -34.63 32.15 29.76
CA LYS A 1006 -35.78 32.45 30.62
C LYS A 1006 -37.08 31.84 30.08
N GLU A 1007 -37.33 31.95 28.77
CA GLU A 1007 -38.54 31.43 28.15
C GLU A 1007 -38.61 29.88 28.17
N TYR A 1008 -37.48 29.20 27.96
CA TYR A 1008 -37.47 27.73 27.81
C TYR A 1008 -37.07 26.96 29.08
N LEU A 1009 -36.36 27.58 30.03
CA LEU A 1009 -35.94 26.96 31.29
C LEU A 1009 -36.80 27.41 32.49
N GLY A 1010 -37.67 28.41 32.30
CA GLY A 1010 -38.66 28.87 33.29
C GLY A 1010 -38.09 29.74 34.42
N ASP A 1011 -36.81 30.08 34.40
CA ASP A 1011 -36.14 30.91 35.42
C ASP A 1011 -35.00 31.73 34.77
N GLU A 1012 -34.89 33.00 35.12
CA GLU A 1012 -33.88 33.93 34.61
C GLU A 1012 -32.46 33.67 35.13
N LYS A 1013 -32.32 32.91 36.22
CA LYS A 1013 -31.04 32.46 36.75
C LYS A 1013 -30.51 31.19 36.06
N LYS A 1014 -31.37 30.42 35.40
CA LYS A 1014 -30.96 29.20 34.68
C LYS A 1014 -30.44 29.56 33.29
N LYS A 1015 -29.18 29.23 33.03
CA LYS A 1015 -28.53 29.46 31.74
C LYS A 1015 -27.64 28.27 31.40
N VAL A 1016 -27.54 27.96 30.12
CA VAL A 1016 -26.56 26.99 29.63
C VAL A 1016 -25.17 27.62 29.70
N ASP A 1017 -24.23 26.95 30.35
CA ASP A 1017 -22.82 27.33 30.30
C ASP A 1017 -22.19 26.72 29.04
N TRP A 1018 -22.01 27.56 28.01
CA TRP A 1018 -21.44 27.13 26.74
C TRP A 1018 -20.02 26.57 26.88
N ASP A 1019 -19.19 27.18 27.73
CA ASP A 1019 -17.77 26.85 27.77
C ASP A 1019 -17.56 25.46 28.40
N ALA A 1020 -18.44 25.06 29.32
CA ALA A 1020 -18.52 23.73 29.92
C ALA A 1020 -19.17 22.64 29.05
N LEU A 1021 -19.75 22.95 27.88
CA LEU A 1021 -20.32 21.91 27.01
C LEU A 1021 -19.24 21.04 26.34
N PRO A 1022 -19.47 19.72 26.19
CA PRO A 1022 -18.61 18.85 25.39
C PRO A 1022 -18.43 19.35 23.95
N GLN A 1023 -17.28 19.06 23.34
CA GLN A 1023 -16.95 19.56 22.00
C GLN A 1023 -17.89 19.01 20.92
N ASN A 1024 -18.26 17.73 20.99
CA ASN A 1024 -19.21 17.12 20.08
C ASN A 1024 -20.61 17.76 20.12
N VAL A 1025 -21.10 18.11 21.31
CA VAL A 1025 -22.36 18.85 21.47
C VAL A 1025 -22.26 20.24 20.83
N LYS A 1026 -21.14 20.94 21.03
CA LYS A 1026 -20.87 22.23 20.37
C LYS A 1026 -20.87 22.06 18.84
N ASP A 1027 -20.23 21.04 18.30
CA ASP A 1027 -20.13 20.81 16.86
C ASP A 1027 -21.52 20.61 16.21
N VAL A 1028 -22.40 19.82 16.83
CA VAL A 1028 -23.78 19.63 16.34
C VAL A 1028 -24.62 20.90 16.45
N LEU A 1029 -24.51 21.67 17.54
CA LEU A 1029 -25.19 22.96 17.68
C LEU A 1029 -24.76 23.99 16.64
N ILE A 1030 -23.47 24.00 16.31
CA ILE A 1030 -22.92 24.88 15.29
C ILE A 1030 -23.42 24.42 13.91
N ASP A 1031 -23.43 23.13 13.61
CA ASP A 1031 -23.98 22.59 12.36
C ASP A 1031 -25.47 22.92 12.17
N LEU A 1032 -26.27 22.76 13.23
CA LEU A 1032 -27.68 23.15 13.24
C LEU A 1032 -27.85 24.65 12.96
N THR A 1033 -26.95 25.47 13.49
CA THR A 1033 -26.97 26.93 13.24
C THR A 1033 -26.50 27.26 11.83
N TYR A 1034 -25.51 26.53 11.31
CA TYR A 1034 -24.91 26.69 9.98
C TYR A 1034 -25.94 26.44 8.87
N ARG A 1035 -26.60 25.27 8.93
CA ARG A 1035 -27.67 24.90 7.99
C ARG A 1035 -28.94 25.74 8.16
N GLY A 1036 -29.12 26.37 9.32
CA GLY A 1036 -30.32 27.15 9.65
C GLY A 1036 -31.48 26.32 10.21
N ASP A 1037 -31.16 25.18 10.84
CA ASP A 1037 -32.09 24.31 11.57
C ASP A 1037 -32.27 24.74 13.03
N TYR A 1038 -31.40 25.61 13.55
CA TYR A 1038 -31.49 26.14 14.92
C TYR A 1038 -32.45 27.33 15.04
N THR A 1039 -33.74 27.02 14.95
CA THR A 1039 -34.84 27.96 14.72
C THR A 1039 -35.51 28.42 16.03
N GLY A 1040 -36.05 29.64 16.00
CA GLY A 1040 -36.84 30.22 17.11
C GLY A 1040 -38.34 30.28 16.81
N SER A 1041 -39.11 30.92 17.69
CA SER A 1041 -40.58 30.98 17.64
C SER A 1041 -41.18 31.62 16.38
N LYS A 1042 -40.41 32.39 15.61
CA LYS A 1042 -40.86 33.05 14.36
C LYS A 1042 -40.66 32.21 13.10
N ASP A 1043 -39.97 31.06 13.17
CA ASP A 1043 -39.77 30.20 12.00
C ASP A 1043 -41.02 29.34 11.73
N LYS A 1044 -41.50 29.36 10.48
CA LYS A 1044 -42.71 28.64 10.05
C LYS A 1044 -42.55 27.12 10.13
N ARG A 1045 -41.31 26.60 10.09
CA ARG A 1045 -40.99 25.16 10.20
C ARG A 1045 -41.07 24.65 11.64
N GLY A 1046 -41.12 25.55 12.63
CA GLY A 1046 -41.18 25.21 14.05
C GLY A 1046 -39.96 25.73 14.82
N ASN A 1047 -40.01 25.59 16.14
CA ASN A 1047 -39.02 26.13 17.07
C ASN A 1047 -38.18 25.01 17.69
N THR A 1048 -37.02 24.72 17.10
CA THR A 1048 -36.13 23.66 17.59
C THR A 1048 -35.45 24.05 18.90
N ARG A 1049 -35.18 25.34 19.14
CA ARG A 1049 -34.58 25.82 20.40
C ARG A 1049 -35.41 25.45 21.63
N LYS A 1050 -36.74 25.41 21.50
CA LYS A 1050 -37.64 25.02 22.60
C LYS A 1050 -37.46 23.56 23.06
N GLN A 1051 -36.96 22.69 22.19
CA GLN A 1051 -36.64 21.30 22.54
C GLN A 1051 -35.16 21.14 22.93
N ILE A 1052 -34.27 21.81 22.19
CA ILE A 1052 -32.81 21.66 22.32
C ILE A 1052 -32.26 22.34 23.59
N VAL A 1053 -32.68 23.57 23.90
CA VAL A 1053 -32.13 24.33 25.05
C VAL A 1053 -32.43 23.64 26.40
N PRO A 1054 -33.66 23.17 26.66
CA PRO A 1054 -33.94 22.40 27.89
C PRO A 1054 -33.18 21.08 27.98
N ALA A 1055 -33.04 20.36 26.85
CA ALA A 1055 -32.33 19.09 26.80
C ALA A 1055 -30.85 19.25 27.18
N ILE A 1056 -30.17 20.23 26.58
CA ILE A 1056 -28.75 20.51 26.86
C ILE A 1056 -28.56 21.02 28.29
N TYR A 1057 -29.45 21.90 28.77
CA TYR A 1057 -29.38 22.38 30.15
C TYR A 1057 -29.50 21.22 31.13
N LYS A 1058 -30.42 20.28 30.90
CA LYS A 1058 -30.59 19.10 31.73
C LYS A 1058 -29.37 18.19 31.70
N ASP A 1059 -28.84 17.91 30.51
CA ASP A 1059 -27.61 17.11 30.34
C ASP A 1059 -26.43 17.71 31.12
N GLN A 1060 -26.29 19.04 31.09
CA GLN A 1060 -25.25 19.75 31.83
C GLN A 1060 -25.43 19.69 33.36
N GLN A 1061 -26.67 19.71 33.86
CA GLN A 1061 -26.92 19.60 35.32
C GLN A 1061 -26.76 18.17 35.85
N GLU A 1062 -27.12 17.17 35.04
CA GLU A 1062 -27.12 15.75 35.42
C GLU A 1062 -25.83 15.02 35.00
N GLY A 1063 -24.93 15.68 34.25
CA GLY A 1063 -23.68 15.10 33.75
C GLY A 1063 -23.88 14.03 32.67
N LEU A 1064 -24.95 14.13 31.88
CA LEU A 1064 -25.32 13.13 30.86
C LEU A 1064 -24.57 13.36 29.55
N SER A 1065 -24.19 12.26 28.88
CA SER A 1065 -23.47 12.26 27.60
C SER A 1065 -23.75 10.97 26.81
N GLY A 1066 -23.34 10.93 25.54
CA GLY A 1066 -23.57 9.78 24.67
C GLY A 1066 -25.06 9.45 24.50
N GLU A 1067 -25.39 8.16 24.45
CA GLU A 1067 -26.77 7.67 24.29
C GLU A 1067 -27.72 8.07 25.44
N THR A 1068 -27.18 8.42 26.62
CA THR A 1068 -27.98 8.86 27.78
C THR A 1068 -28.34 10.35 27.75
N SER A 1069 -27.77 11.12 26.80
CA SER A 1069 -28.05 12.54 26.64
C SER A 1069 -29.49 12.79 26.16
N ASN A 1070 -30.17 13.74 26.81
CA ASN A 1070 -31.47 14.23 26.35
C ASN A 1070 -31.33 14.92 24.98
N PHE A 1071 -30.22 15.61 24.72
CA PHE A 1071 -29.95 16.21 23.40
C PHE A 1071 -29.74 15.15 22.30
N TYR A 1072 -29.07 14.03 22.61
CA TYR A 1072 -29.01 12.86 21.74
C TYR A 1072 -30.42 12.33 21.42
N GLY A 1073 -31.29 12.21 22.44
CA GLY A 1073 -32.69 11.84 22.26
C GLY A 1073 -33.49 12.79 21.34
N VAL A 1074 -33.20 14.09 21.35
CA VAL A 1074 -33.81 15.06 20.41
C VAL A 1074 -33.33 14.81 18.96
N MET A 1075 -32.07 14.44 18.75
CA MET A 1075 -31.54 14.12 17.42
C MET A 1075 -32.08 12.79 16.87
N LEU A 1076 -32.42 11.82 17.74
CA LEU A 1076 -33.00 10.53 17.33
C LEU A 1076 -34.39 10.63 16.68
N ASN A 1077 -35.11 11.74 16.82
CA ASN A 1077 -36.41 11.94 16.17
C ASN A 1077 -36.26 12.20 14.66
N LYS A 1078 -35.76 11.20 13.92
CA LYS A 1078 -35.49 11.27 12.48
C LYS A 1078 -36.68 11.80 11.68
N LYS A 1079 -37.90 11.40 12.05
CA LYS A 1079 -39.13 11.82 11.36
C LYS A 1079 -39.36 13.33 11.45
N GLU A 1080 -39.08 13.95 12.59
CA GLU A 1080 -39.18 15.41 12.74
C GLU A 1080 -38.16 16.13 11.86
N TRP A 1081 -36.91 15.66 11.87
CA TRP A 1081 -35.81 16.26 11.09
C TRP A 1081 -35.98 16.09 9.57
N THR A 1082 -36.37 14.90 9.09
CA THR A 1082 -36.56 14.63 7.65
C THR A 1082 -37.85 15.24 7.11
N THR A 1083 -38.97 15.15 7.85
CA THR A 1083 -40.29 15.55 7.33
C THR A 1083 -40.52 17.05 7.46
N LYS A 1084 -40.17 17.64 8.63
CA LYS A 1084 -40.51 19.02 8.96
C LYS A 1084 -39.40 20.01 8.59
N PHE A 1085 -38.16 19.64 8.89
CA PHE A 1085 -36.98 20.47 8.61
C PHE A 1085 -36.24 20.07 7.31
N LYS A 1086 -36.72 19.04 6.61
CA LYS A 1086 -36.20 18.56 5.33
C LYS A 1086 -34.68 18.32 5.37
N VAL A 1087 -34.19 17.77 6.48
CA VAL A 1087 -32.76 17.43 6.65
C VAL A 1087 -32.49 16.13 5.93
N ASP A 1088 -31.38 16.07 5.19
CA ASP A 1088 -30.91 14.84 4.57
C ASP A 1088 -30.61 13.76 5.62
N GLU A 1089 -30.95 12.51 5.31
CA GLU A 1089 -30.83 11.41 6.26
C GLU A 1089 -29.37 11.13 6.66
N ASN A 1090 -28.43 11.26 5.72
CA ASN A 1090 -27.01 11.04 6.01
C ASN A 1090 -26.46 12.13 6.95
N ARG A 1091 -26.96 13.37 6.83
CA ARG A 1091 -26.59 14.46 7.73
C ARG A 1091 -27.16 14.27 9.13
N ILE A 1092 -28.35 13.69 9.27
CA ILE A 1092 -28.91 13.31 10.59
C ILE A 1092 -28.08 12.20 11.23
N ILE A 1093 -27.73 11.16 10.46
CA ILE A 1093 -26.87 10.06 10.94
C ILE A 1093 -25.52 10.62 11.42
N SER A 1094 -24.92 11.53 10.66
CA SER A 1094 -23.64 12.17 11.02
C SER A 1094 -23.74 12.99 12.32
N ARG A 1095 -24.85 13.72 12.52
CA ARG A 1095 -25.11 14.44 13.79
C ARG A 1095 -25.26 13.49 14.97
N ILE A 1096 -25.99 12.37 14.79
CA ILE A 1096 -26.18 11.36 15.83
C ILE A 1096 -24.84 10.70 16.19
N GLY A 1097 -24.09 10.22 15.19
CA GLY A 1097 -22.79 9.59 15.41
C GLY A 1097 -21.71 10.52 15.96
N THR A 1098 -21.89 11.85 15.83
CA THR A 1098 -21.02 12.82 16.51
C THR A 1098 -21.32 12.87 18.02
N LEU A 1099 -22.58 12.65 18.42
CA LEU A 1099 -23.03 12.74 19.82
C LEU A 1099 -22.83 11.44 20.62
N GLU A 1100 -22.65 10.30 19.94
CA GLU A 1100 -22.21 9.02 20.52
C GLU A 1100 -20.77 9.13 21.05
#